data_AF-A0A6J1RDT2-F1
#
_entry.id   AF-A0A6J1RDT2-F1
#
_cell.length_a   1.000
_cell.length_b   1.000
_cell.length_c   1.000
_cell.angle_alpha   90.00
_cell.angle_beta   90.00
_cell.angle_gamma   90.00
#
_symmetry.space_group_name_H-M   'P 1'
#
loop_
_entity.id
_entity.type
_entity.pdbx_description
1 polymer ?
#
loop_
_entity_poly.entity_id
_entity_poly.type
_entity_poly.pdbx_seq_one_letter_code
_entity_poly.pdbx_strand_id
1 'polypeptide(L)'
;MKTIFLIAALITYVLALNEELLHYVSDDVPGGSYKYYSLTYDGDIKIRLTTITGDADLYASQIISKPTYEHYCLQSVTCGEDIIFIPKSFKRPVSIGVYGHPSHEISKYTLLVSEVMFEDDTSSYNETSGKTYKMLEYENQIFLEILQEDGLVITAKGLGIETVFANVIKAYSDPGNLVIILGTTNHDENYIIDLLKSYGTSRLPRIVNAECLSNEREIMYLEGGVLFISGRILVVDMLKNRVPLHLVTGILVYRAHNILNAYQEAFALRLYRQHNKTGFIKAFTNSSLAFTVGYLRVERVMKALFVKKLYLWPRFHTTINNCLSMHEPDVIELHVQITPKMQNIQTTLLDIMNYTVKELKRLNKSLDLDELTVENAIAKKFHKQLHLQIDPIWHQLSTTTKQLFSDLKTLRSLVISLTYEDSVTFYAMLNRLRTMEYAVKAGGWIMLDEFENLFKYARSRVYTDKNELKPEPNPKWEALSEVLSEIQEQKHKKKDYENIDKVLILVHDNTICRQLKNYLTMGANEYLLYEALKKLSHNKEQKTSCDSGKNAKNQPSTSESNTEEETPEMQDTYVLTLSQKCTEGTQPSTSKEDVKHQTLFEECSQIAELDLTKETYTASAPIIFIQALKKGGDPMALQRILTEHMPNNIILYVADIGTVRQLEVYQNNNPSLNLKVYFLIYGGSVEEQEYLTSLRREKEAFHSLINTKTTMVIPEDQDGKSDDCLALAIQSDNTDQDNTRKGGQSAAKIIPKVIVDMREFRSELPAILYTRGIKIEPVTLVVGDYILTPEICVERKSISDLIGSLFSGRLYNQAVSMTRHYAKPMLLIEFDQDKPFCFQGNYSVGRDLKNTNVTAKLQLLTLHFPKLKIIWSPSPHATAQLFEELKQGRDQPDSNVAAKIGADDVENKQVMEEKYNSHIQDFIAKLPGVHSKNLHILLNKGESLDHLVKLSEEELKEILGNKNDAELLYKALHEKCQQSDENPGTSKGVSKVRGKRLFSRVKK
;
A
#
# COMPACT_ATOMS: atom_id res chain seq x y z
N MET A 1 29.99 -21.89 26.38
CA MET A 1 28.55 -21.78 26.03
C MET A 1 28.30 -21.27 24.58
N LYS A 2 29.16 -21.60 23.60
CA LYS A 2 28.89 -21.35 22.17
C LYS A 2 29.02 -22.60 21.28
N THR A 3 29.38 -23.73 21.87
CA THR A 3 29.61 -25.01 21.17
C THR A 3 28.44 -25.99 21.29
N ILE A 4 27.51 -25.77 22.23
CA ILE A 4 26.36 -26.66 22.46
C ILE A 4 25.19 -26.33 21.51
N PHE A 5 25.09 -25.08 21.04
CA PHE A 5 24.04 -24.66 20.10
C PHE A 5 24.28 -25.11 18.65
N LEU A 6 25.52 -25.46 18.30
CA LEU A 6 25.86 -25.91 16.94
C LEU A 6 25.55 -27.40 16.72
N ILE A 7 25.42 -28.17 17.82
CA ILE A 7 25.12 -29.61 17.77
C ILE A 7 23.60 -29.83 17.75
N ALA A 8 22.82 -28.96 18.40
CA ALA A 8 21.34 -29.02 18.34
C ALA A 8 20.77 -28.62 16.98
N ALA A 9 21.45 -27.76 16.21
CA ALA A 9 21.04 -27.34 14.88
C ALA A 9 21.30 -28.39 13.77
N LEU A 10 22.05 -29.45 14.07
CA LEU A 10 22.38 -30.52 13.12
C LEU A 10 21.41 -31.72 13.22
N ILE A 11 20.48 -31.72 14.17
CA ILE A 11 19.56 -32.84 14.42
C ILE A 11 18.15 -32.60 13.81
N THR A 12 17.86 -31.40 13.31
CA THR A 12 16.57 -31.06 12.66
C THR A 12 16.68 -30.91 11.14
N TYR A 13 17.49 -31.75 10.50
CA TYR A 13 17.53 -31.87 9.05
C TYR A 13 17.44 -33.36 8.67
N VAL A 14 16.22 -33.92 8.74
CA VAL A 14 15.91 -35.22 8.14
C VAL A 14 15.81 -35.00 6.63
N LEU A 15 16.97 -34.89 5.98
CA LEU A 15 17.13 -35.10 4.54
C LEU A 15 17.02 -36.59 4.27
N ALA A 16 16.40 -36.96 3.15
CA ALA A 16 16.42 -38.31 2.63
C ALA A 16 17.89 -38.73 2.38
N LEU A 17 18.44 -39.52 3.30
CA LEU A 17 19.77 -40.10 3.19
C LEU A 17 19.70 -41.31 2.25
N ASN A 18 20.32 -41.21 1.07
CA ASN A 18 20.64 -42.39 0.28
C ASN A 18 21.82 -43.11 0.96
N GLU A 19 21.52 -44.18 1.70
CA GLU A 19 22.52 -45.03 2.36
C GLU A 19 22.91 -46.19 1.43
N GLU A 20 24.15 -46.23 0.95
CA GLU A 20 24.68 -47.39 0.23
C GLU A 20 25.42 -48.31 1.23
N LEU A 21 24.98 -49.55 1.35
CA LEU A 21 25.59 -50.51 2.27
C LEU A 21 26.95 -50.98 1.75
N LEU A 22 28.04 -50.59 2.41
CA LEU A 22 29.41 -50.99 2.06
C LEU A 22 29.76 -52.37 2.63
N HIS A 23 29.40 -52.61 3.90
CA HIS A 23 29.83 -53.81 4.60
C HIS A 23 28.87 -54.20 5.71
N TYR A 24 28.76 -55.50 5.97
CA TYR A 24 27.94 -56.06 7.03
C TYR A 24 28.68 -57.20 7.73
N VAL A 25 28.71 -57.17 9.06
CA VAL A 25 29.34 -58.19 9.90
C VAL A 25 28.38 -58.61 11.01
N SER A 26 28.19 -59.90 11.19
CA SER A 26 27.47 -60.46 12.34
C SER A 26 28.46 -61.21 13.22
N ASP A 27 28.56 -60.84 14.48
CA ASP A 27 29.53 -61.44 15.39
C ASP A 27 29.02 -61.43 16.84
N ASP A 28 29.76 -62.06 17.75
CA ASP A 28 29.47 -62.13 19.18
C ASP A 28 30.61 -61.59 20.04
N VAL A 29 30.32 -60.99 21.19
CA VAL A 29 31.32 -60.47 22.13
C VAL A 29 31.01 -60.94 23.55
N PRO A 30 31.96 -61.56 24.26
CA PRO A 30 31.76 -61.94 25.66
C PRO A 30 31.60 -60.71 26.57
N GLY A 31 30.81 -60.85 27.63
CA GLY A 31 30.64 -59.81 28.65
C GLY A 31 31.98 -59.36 29.25
N GLY A 32 32.22 -58.05 29.29
CA GLY A 32 33.46 -57.44 29.78
C GLY A 32 34.65 -57.48 28.80
N SER A 33 34.45 -57.96 27.57
CA SER A 33 35.48 -58.04 26.54
C SER A 33 35.18 -57.13 25.33
N TYR A 34 36.19 -56.90 24.49
CA TYR A 34 36.08 -56.09 23.27
C TYR A 34 36.39 -56.91 22.02
N LYS A 35 35.67 -56.65 20.94
CA LYS A 35 36.09 -56.96 19.57
C LYS A 35 36.43 -55.69 18.82
N TYR A 36 37.49 -55.73 18.02
CA TYR A 36 38.02 -54.55 17.33
C TYR A 36 37.98 -54.72 15.82
N TYR A 37 37.56 -53.67 15.13
CA TYR A 37 37.54 -53.58 13.68
C TYR A 37 38.33 -52.36 13.20
N SER A 38 38.86 -52.42 11.98
CA SER A 38 39.58 -51.32 11.36
C SER A 38 38.84 -50.91 10.09
N LEU A 39 38.43 -49.65 10.03
CA LEU A 39 37.68 -49.08 8.93
C LEU A 39 38.62 -48.29 8.01
N THR A 40 38.83 -48.80 6.80
CA THR A 40 39.69 -48.19 5.77
C THR A 40 38.91 -47.47 4.67
N TYR A 41 37.59 -47.55 4.65
CA TYR A 41 36.76 -46.87 3.66
C TYR A 41 36.89 -45.35 3.78
N ASP A 42 37.05 -44.68 2.65
CA ASP A 42 37.01 -43.23 2.53
C ASP A 42 35.55 -42.75 2.43
N GLY A 43 35.31 -41.46 2.67
CA GLY A 43 33.96 -40.88 2.64
C GLY A 43 33.32 -40.71 4.02
N ASP A 44 32.09 -40.19 4.05
CA ASP A 44 31.28 -40.06 5.25
C ASP A 44 30.56 -41.38 5.51
N ILE A 45 30.81 -41.99 6.66
CA ILE A 45 30.39 -43.37 6.93
C ILE A 45 29.43 -43.39 8.10
N LYS A 46 28.28 -44.04 7.91
CA LYS A 46 27.36 -44.39 8.98
C LYS A 46 27.60 -45.83 9.41
N ILE A 47 27.90 -46.02 10.68
CA ILE A 47 27.98 -47.33 11.31
C ILE A 47 26.75 -47.50 12.17
N ARG A 48 26.00 -48.57 11.91
CA ARG A 48 24.83 -48.98 12.70
C ARG A 48 25.12 -50.33 13.32
N LEU A 49 25.18 -50.39 14.64
CA LEU A 49 25.24 -51.62 15.41
C LEU A 49 23.83 -51.95 15.92
N THR A 50 23.39 -53.17 15.64
CA THR A 50 22.11 -53.71 16.10
C THR A 50 22.38 -54.92 16.98
N THR A 51 22.05 -54.82 18.26
CA THR A 51 22.23 -55.95 19.19
C THR A 51 21.07 -56.95 19.03
N ILE A 52 21.38 -58.20 18.70
CA ILE A 52 20.39 -59.28 18.53
C ILE A 52 20.03 -59.90 19.88
N THR A 53 21.04 -60.20 20.71
CA THR A 53 20.87 -60.76 22.06
C THR A 53 21.97 -60.23 22.97
N GLY A 54 21.66 -59.85 24.21
CA GLY A 54 22.61 -59.22 25.13
C GLY A 54 22.61 -57.70 25.00
N ASP A 55 23.72 -57.07 25.34
CA ASP A 55 23.92 -55.62 25.23
C ASP A 55 25.36 -55.36 24.74
N ALA A 56 25.49 -54.68 23.60
CA ALA A 56 26.78 -54.42 22.95
C ALA A 56 26.90 -52.96 22.57
N ASP A 57 27.97 -52.31 23.03
CA ASP A 57 28.20 -50.88 22.86
C ASP A 57 29.24 -50.59 21.78
N LEU A 58 29.10 -49.46 21.08
CA LEU A 58 29.96 -49.09 19.94
C LEU A 58 30.86 -47.89 20.26
N TYR A 59 32.16 -48.04 20.00
CA TYR A 59 33.18 -47.00 20.18
C TYR A 59 34.05 -46.84 18.93
N ALA A 60 34.42 -45.61 18.56
CA ALA A 60 35.31 -45.33 17.44
C ALA A 60 36.40 -44.31 17.80
N SER A 61 37.62 -44.50 17.28
CA SER A 61 38.75 -43.58 17.45
C SER A 61 39.65 -43.52 16.21
N GLN A 62 40.11 -42.31 15.88
CA GLN A 62 41.14 -42.08 14.84
C GLN A 62 42.57 -42.03 15.42
N ILE A 63 42.72 -41.97 16.74
CA ILE A 63 44.01 -41.74 17.42
C ILE A 63 44.53 -43.06 18.02
N ILE A 64 43.64 -43.89 18.55
CA ILE A 64 43.98 -45.09 19.32
C ILE A 64 43.53 -46.32 18.53
N SER A 65 44.41 -47.32 18.41
CA SER A 65 44.15 -48.53 17.63
C SER A 65 43.09 -49.45 18.26
N LYS A 66 42.82 -49.30 19.56
CA LYS A 66 41.88 -50.09 20.36
C LYS A 66 41.05 -49.15 21.25
N PRO A 67 39.94 -48.56 20.74
CA PRO A 67 39.09 -47.69 21.54
C PRO A 67 38.39 -48.48 22.65
N THR A 68 38.37 -47.94 23.87
CA THR A 68 37.67 -48.52 25.02
C THR A 68 36.64 -47.54 25.56
N TYR A 69 35.79 -47.97 26.49
CA TYR A 69 34.80 -47.12 27.16
C TYR A 69 35.43 -45.90 27.86
N GLU A 70 36.74 -45.90 28.14
CA GLU A 70 37.46 -44.75 28.73
C GLU A 70 38.13 -43.86 27.68
N HIS A 71 38.50 -44.41 26.53
CA HIS A 71 39.35 -43.73 25.54
C HIS A 71 38.79 -43.92 24.11
N TYR A 72 37.97 -42.97 23.66
CA TYR A 72 37.32 -42.96 22.35
C TYR A 72 37.22 -41.54 21.75
N CYS A 73 36.91 -41.44 20.46
CA CYS A 73 36.59 -40.17 19.79
C CYS A 73 35.07 -40.00 19.59
N LEU A 74 34.36 -41.09 19.30
CA LEU A 74 32.91 -41.15 19.13
C LEU A 74 32.37 -42.40 19.85
N GLN A 75 31.17 -42.33 20.41
CA GLN A 75 30.50 -43.47 21.04
C GLN A 75 28.99 -43.43 20.80
N SER A 76 28.36 -44.60 20.83
CA SER A 76 26.91 -44.78 21.00
C SER A 76 26.70 -45.92 22.00
N VAL A 77 25.89 -45.67 23.03
CA VAL A 77 25.65 -46.56 24.17
C VAL A 77 24.14 -46.56 24.42
N THR A 78 23.41 -47.42 23.74
CA THR A 78 21.95 -47.55 23.89
C THR A 78 21.56 -49.03 23.88
N CYS A 79 20.52 -49.40 24.63
CA CYS A 79 20.02 -50.79 24.67
C CYS A 79 19.27 -51.20 23.38
N GLY A 80 19.58 -50.58 22.23
CA GLY A 80 18.81 -50.64 20.99
C GLY A 80 19.70 -50.54 19.73
N GLU A 81 19.37 -49.64 18.80
CA GLU A 81 20.23 -49.38 17.63
C GLU A 81 21.28 -48.32 17.97
N ASP A 82 22.54 -48.70 17.94
CA ASP A 82 23.66 -47.79 18.13
C ASP A 82 24.17 -47.26 16.79
N ILE A 83 24.20 -45.93 16.63
CA ILE A 83 24.55 -45.27 15.36
C ILE A 83 25.69 -44.28 15.59
N ILE A 84 26.78 -44.44 14.82
CA ILE A 84 27.90 -43.50 14.78
C ILE A 84 28.11 -43.01 13.34
N PHE A 85 28.21 -41.70 13.16
CA PHE A 85 28.60 -41.06 11.90
C PHE A 85 30.08 -40.66 11.95
N ILE A 86 30.89 -41.21 11.06
CA ILE A 86 32.33 -40.93 10.94
C ILE A 86 32.53 -39.99 9.75
N PRO A 87 32.97 -38.74 9.99
CA PRO A 87 33.16 -37.80 8.89
C PRO A 87 34.40 -38.16 8.04
N LYS A 88 34.43 -37.68 6.80
CA LYS A 88 35.57 -37.80 5.87
C LYS A 88 36.84 -37.15 6.41
N SER A 89 36.71 -36.16 7.29
CA SER A 89 37.85 -35.47 7.93
C SER A 89 38.65 -36.34 8.92
N PHE A 90 38.12 -37.50 9.34
CA PHE A 90 38.82 -38.39 10.27
C PHE A 90 39.96 -39.15 9.56
N LYS A 91 41.14 -39.22 10.19
CA LYS A 91 42.31 -39.90 9.62
C LYS A 91 42.06 -41.42 9.54
N ARG A 92 42.06 -41.98 8.33
CA ARG A 92 41.89 -43.42 8.08
C ARG A 92 43.22 -44.17 8.27
N PRO A 93 43.22 -45.42 8.76
CA PRO A 93 42.04 -46.19 9.18
C PRO A 93 41.48 -45.75 10.54
N VAL A 94 40.16 -45.78 10.69
CA VAL A 94 39.49 -45.54 11.98
C VAL A 94 39.32 -46.87 12.71
N SER A 95 39.73 -46.93 13.97
CA SER A 95 39.54 -48.12 14.80
C SER A 95 38.17 -48.09 15.47
N ILE A 96 37.46 -49.21 15.40
CA ILE A 96 36.15 -49.43 16.02
C ILE A 96 36.31 -50.50 17.09
N GLY A 97 35.69 -50.31 18.25
CA GLY A 97 35.60 -51.27 19.34
C GLY A 97 34.15 -51.54 19.66
N VAL A 98 33.77 -52.81 19.66
CA VAL A 98 32.47 -53.28 20.14
C VAL A 98 32.67 -53.94 21.50
N TYR A 99 31.99 -53.45 22.53
CA TYR A 99 32.10 -53.90 23.91
C TYR A 99 30.88 -54.72 24.31
N GLY A 100 31.08 -55.89 24.93
CA GLY A 100 29.97 -56.64 25.52
C GLY A 100 29.72 -56.21 26.96
N HIS A 101 28.50 -55.80 27.31
CA HIS A 101 28.19 -55.40 28.69
C HIS A 101 28.31 -56.59 29.65
N PRO A 102 28.98 -56.46 30.83
CA PRO A 102 29.21 -57.58 31.76
C PRO A 102 27.95 -58.25 32.32
N SER A 103 26.80 -57.59 32.26
CA SER A 103 25.49 -58.15 32.67
C SER A 103 25.04 -59.33 31.81
N HIS A 104 25.63 -59.51 30.63
CA HIS A 104 25.35 -60.61 29.72
C HIS A 104 26.61 -61.43 29.46
N GLU A 105 26.51 -62.76 29.53
CA GLU A 105 27.68 -63.62 29.30
C GLU A 105 28.23 -63.48 27.87
N ILE A 106 27.34 -63.36 26.88
CA ILE A 106 27.67 -63.17 25.46
C ILE A 106 26.63 -62.24 24.83
N SER A 107 27.09 -61.20 24.13
CA SER A 107 26.26 -60.30 23.32
C SER A 107 26.47 -60.56 21.83
N LYS A 108 25.41 -60.87 21.09
CA LYS A 108 25.44 -61.05 19.62
C LYS A 108 24.94 -59.78 18.94
N TYR A 109 25.66 -59.30 17.94
CA TYR A 109 25.35 -58.04 17.26
C TYR A 109 25.58 -58.13 15.76
N THR A 110 24.98 -57.18 15.06
CA THR A 110 25.18 -56.93 13.63
C THR A 110 25.70 -55.52 13.43
N LEU A 111 26.85 -55.39 12.77
CA LEU A 111 27.48 -54.14 12.40
C LEU A 111 27.24 -53.89 10.91
N LEU A 112 26.45 -52.88 10.59
CA LEU A 112 26.21 -52.36 9.24
C LEU A 112 27.06 -51.12 9.04
N VAL A 113 27.87 -51.11 7.99
CA VAL A 113 28.68 -49.96 7.57
C VAL A 113 28.13 -49.51 6.23
N SER A 114 27.56 -48.31 6.22
CA SER A 114 27.00 -47.70 5.00
C SER A 114 27.76 -46.42 4.69
N GLU A 115 28.05 -46.20 3.41
CA GLU A 115 28.48 -44.88 2.96
C GLU A 115 27.26 -43.97 2.93
N VAL A 116 27.41 -42.82 3.55
CA VAL A 116 26.44 -41.74 3.43
C VAL A 116 26.91 -40.90 2.26
N MET A 117 26.27 -41.09 1.12
CA MET A 117 26.31 -40.08 0.08
C MET A 117 25.51 -38.89 0.59
N PHE A 118 26.21 -37.88 1.08
CA PHE A 118 25.72 -36.54 0.81
C PHE A 118 25.73 -36.43 -0.71
N GLU A 119 24.62 -36.02 -1.33
CA GLU A 119 24.66 -35.57 -2.72
C GLU A 119 25.58 -34.34 -2.76
N ASP A 120 26.89 -34.61 -2.82
CA ASP A 120 27.93 -33.68 -3.22
C ASP A 120 27.73 -33.53 -4.73
N ASP A 121 26.87 -32.59 -5.06
CA ASP A 121 26.56 -32.13 -6.41
C ASP A 121 27.84 -31.50 -7.01
N THR A 122 28.82 -32.36 -7.33
CA THR A 122 30.19 -32.00 -7.76
C THR A 122 30.39 -31.89 -9.26
N SER A 123 29.29 -31.71 -9.97
CA SER A 123 29.26 -31.03 -11.27
C SER A 123 28.39 -29.77 -11.23
N SER A 124 28.11 -29.25 -10.03
CA SER A 124 27.30 -28.05 -9.77
C SER A 124 27.74 -27.34 -8.48
N TYR A 125 29.05 -27.26 -8.17
CA TYR A 125 29.55 -26.31 -7.16
C TYR A 125 29.52 -24.89 -7.68
N ASN A 126 28.30 -24.38 -7.77
CA ASN A 126 27.92 -23.01 -7.51
C ASN A 126 26.53 -22.95 -6.85
N GLU A 127 26.07 -23.97 -6.12
CA GLU A 127 24.74 -23.94 -5.50
C GLU A 127 24.74 -24.56 -4.10
N THR A 128 25.38 -23.89 -3.14
CA THR A 128 24.84 -23.83 -1.78
C THR A 128 24.44 -22.40 -1.47
N SER A 129 23.14 -22.21 -1.24
CA SER A 129 22.55 -21.06 -0.55
C SER A 129 22.69 -19.67 -1.19
N GLY A 130 22.32 -19.58 -2.45
CA GLY A 130 21.62 -18.41 -2.96
C GLY A 130 20.63 -18.91 -3.99
N LYS A 131 19.33 -18.65 -3.84
CA LYS A 131 18.44 -18.78 -4.99
C LYS A 131 18.96 -17.78 -6.02
N THR A 132 19.79 -18.20 -6.96
CA THR A 132 20.12 -17.39 -8.13
C THR A 132 18.86 -17.34 -8.96
N TYR A 133 18.02 -16.36 -8.66
CA TYR A 133 16.83 -16.05 -9.44
C TYR A 133 17.26 -15.91 -10.90
N LYS A 134 16.87 -16.89 -11.71
CA LYS A 134 17.19 -16.91 -13.12
C LYS A 134 16.22 -15.96 -13.79
N MET A 135 16.73 -14.81 -14.23
CA MET A 135 15.95 -13.85 -15.00
C MET A 135 15.50 -14.50 -16.31
N LEU A 136 14.28 -14.17 -16.72
CA LEU A 136 13.72 -14.59 -18.02
C LEU A 136 14.50 -13.92 -19.16
N GLU A 137 14.42 -14.49 -20.36
CA GLU A 137 15.19 -14.02 -21.52
C GLU A 137 14.91 -12.53 -21.83
N TYR A 138 13.64 -12.12 -21.81
CA TYR A 138 13.27 -10.73 -22.05
C TYR A 138 13.75 -9.80 -20.91
N GLU A 139 13.75 -10.28 -19.65
CA GLU A 139 14.26 -9.51 -18.50
C GLU A 139 15.77 -9.29 -18.63
N ASN A 140 16.52 -10.31 -19.08
CA ASN A 140 17.95 -10.20 -19.37
C ASN A 140 18.22 -9.20 -20.49
N GLN A 141 17.42 -9.21 -21.56
CA GLN A 141 17.58 -8.22 -22.64
C GLN A 141 17.34 -6.80 -22.13
N ILE A 142 16.26 -6.57 -21.37
CA ILE A 142 15.98 -5.28 -20.74
C ILE A 142 17.16 -4.85 -19.86
N PHE A 143 17.68 -5.75 -19.03
CA PHE A 143 18.81 -5.48 -18.14
C PHE A 143 20.08 -5.07 -18.92
N LEU A 144 20.42 -5.78 -20.01
CA LEU A 144 21.60 -5.48 -20.82
C LEU A 144 21.50 -4.12 -21.54
N GLU A 145 20.34 -3.82 -22.13
CA GLU A 145 20.10 -2.52 -22.80
C GLU A 145 20.23 -1.36 -21.81
N ILE A 146 19.67 -1.53 -20.61
CA ILE A 146 19.72 -0.52 -19.55
C ILE A 146 21.12 -0.38 -18.97
N LEU A 147 21.93 -1.43 -18.91
CA LEU A 147 23.29 -1.33 -18.40
C LEU A 147 24.18 -0.49 -19.35
N GLN A 148 23.99 -0.65 -20.66
CA GLN A 148 24.78 0.05 -21.68
C GLN A 148 24.41 1.52 -21.84
N GLU A 149 23.10 1.83 -21.94
CA GLU A 149 22.63 3.19 -22.24
C GLU A 149 21.63 3.71 -21.20
N ASP A 150 21.54 5.04 -21.10
CA ASP A 150 20.61 5.74 -20.22
C ASP A 150 19.26 5.93 -20.93
N GLY A 151 18.17 5.57 -20.25
CA GLY A 151 16.86 5.62 -20.86
C GLY A 151 15.69 5.48 -19.90
N LEU A 152 14.51 5.76 -20.45
CA LEU A 152 13.22 5.52 -19.81
C LEU A 152 12.66 4.18 -20.32
N VAL A 153 12.40 3.26 -19.39
CA VAL A 153 11.84 1.93 -19.66
C VAL A 153 10.38 1.91 -19.25
N ILE A 154 9.51 1.67 -20.23
CA ILE A 154 8.06 1.54 -20.05
C ILE A 154 7.67 0.08 -20.31
N THR A 155 7.34 -0.65 -19.25
CA THR A 155 6.84 -2.03 -19.35
C THR A 155 5.32 -2.07 -19.25
N ALA A 156 4.71 -3.11 -19.80
CA ALA A 156 3.31 -3.42 -19.51
C ALA A 156 3.17 -3.89 -18.06
N LYS A 157 2.00 -3.65 -17.46
CA LYS A 157 1.76 -4.04 -16.06
C LYS A 157 1.89 -5.56 -15.90
N GLY A 158 2.54 -5.99 -14.83
CA GLY A 158 2.64 -7.40 -14.44
C GLY A 158 3.76 -8.20 -15.12
N LEU A 159 4.67 -7.55 -15.87
CA LEU A 159 5.82 -8.18 -16.52
C LEU A 159 7.10 -8.22 -15.65
N GLY A 160 6.98 -8.18 -14.32
CA GLY A 160 8.15 -8.35 -13.43
C GLY A 160 9.23 -7.26 -13.53
N ILE A 161 8.90 -5.97 -13.69
CA ILE A 161 9.91 -4.90 -13.74
C ILE A 161 10.78 -4.84 -12.47
N GLU A 162 10.24 -5.36 -11.36
CA GLU A 162 10.84 -5.43 -10.05
C GLU A 162 12.09 -6.33 -10.04
N THR A 163 12.08 -7.44 -10.79
CA THR A 163 13.23 -8.37 -10.88
C THR A 163 14.39 -7.70 -11.62
N VAL A 164 14.09 -7.01 -12.73
CA VAL A 164 15.06 -6.22 -13.49
C VAL A 164 15.66 -5.13 -12.61
N PHE A 165 14.81 -4.39 -11.90
CA PHE A 165 15.24 -3.30 -11.03
C PHE A 165 16.16 -3.79 -9.90
N ALA A 166 15.82 -4.89 -9.25
CA ALA A 166 16.66 -5.50 -8.20
C ALA A 166 18.03 -5.95 -8.75
N ASN A 167 18.08 -6.50 -9.96
CA ASN A 167 19.35 -6.89 -10.57
C ASN A 167 20.22 -5.70 -11.00
N VAL A 168 19.61 -4.58 -11.43
CA VAL A 168 20.32 -3.31 -11.62
C VAL A 168 20.93 -2.83 -10.31
N ILE A 169 20.17 -2.88 -9.21
CA ILE A 169 20.70 -2.53 -7.87
C ILE A 169 21.87 -3.44 -7.50
N LYS A 170 21.74 -4.75 -7.72
CA LYS A 170 22.79 -5.72 -7.44
C LYS A 170 24.09 -5.38 -8.19
N ALA A 171 23.99 -4.99 -9.46
CA ALA A 171 25.15 -4.59 -10.27
C ALA A 171 25.87 -3.33 -9.74
N TYR A 172 25.16 -2.45 -9.04
CA TYR A 172 25.72 -1.21 -8.47
C TYR A 172 25.87 -1.25 -6.93
N SER A 173 25.77 -2.44 -6.31
CA SER A 173 25.82 -2.58 -4.85
C SER A 173 27.24 -2.47 -4.26
N ASP A 174 28.26 -2.34 -5.10
CA ASP A 174 29.65 -2.19 -4.66
C ASP A 174 29.85 -0.89 -3.87
N PRO A 175 30.67 -0.91 -2.79
CA PRO A 175 30.87 0.26 -1.92
C PRO A 175 31.59 1.43 -2.64
N GLY A 176 32.26 1.16 -3.75
CA GLY A 176 32.89 2.20 -4.58
C GLY A 176 31.89 3.00 -5.40
N ASN A 177 30.64 2.55 -5.50
CA ASN A 177 29.58 3.25 -6.22
C ASN A 177 28.64 3.93 -5.23
N LEU A 178 28.17 5.13 -5.56
CA LEU A 178 27.08 5.79 -4.83
C LEU A 178 25.90 5.95 -5.78
N VAL A 179 24.85 5.16 -5.55
CA VAL A 179 23.63 5.20 -6.36
C VAL A 179 22.43 5.58 -5.50
N ILE A 180 21.67 6.56 -5.97
CA ILE A 180 20.51 7.08 -5.25
C ILE A 180 19.24 6.64 -5.98
N ILE A 181 18.30 6.07 -5.22
CA ILE A 181 17.00 5.63 -5.74
C ILE A 181 15.93 6.63 -5.31
N LEU A 182 15.10 7.05 -6.28
CA LEU A 182 13.98 7.98 -6.12
C LEU A 182 12.66 7.33 -6.55
N GLY A 183 11.53 7.83 -6.03
CA GLY A 183 10.19 7.44 -6.47
C GLY A 183 9.67 6.10 -5.93
N THR A 184 10.33 5.53 -4.91
CA THR A 184 9.92 4.30 -4.23
C THR A 184 8.93 4.57 -3.10
N THR A 185 8.19 3.53 -2.70
CA THR A 185 7.39 3.53 -1.47
C THR A 185 7.95 2.54 -0.47
N ASN A 186 7.66 2.72 0.82
CA ASN A 186 8.14 1.84 1.90
C ASN A 186 7.89 0.34 1.62
N HIS A 187 6.77 0.01 0.95
CA HIS A 187 6.46 -1.36 0.56
C HIS A 187 7.39 -1.88 -0.55
N ASP A 188 7.68 -1.07 -1.57
CA ASP A 188 8.61 -1.43 -2.64
C ASP A 188 10.03 -1.61 -2.08
N GLU A 189 10.45 -0.72 -1.17
CA GLU A 189 11.78 -0.75 -0.56
C GLU A 189 11.99 -2.04 0.24
N ASN A 190 11.05 -2.38 1.12
CA ASN A 190 11.10 -3.62 1.89
C ASN A 190 11.11 -4.84 0.97
N TYR A 191 10.27 -4.86 -0.06
CA TYR A 191 10.20 -5.96 -1.02
C TYR A 191 11.53 -6.16 -1.77
N ILE A 192 12.12 -5.08 -2.29
CA ILE A 192 13.40 -5.13 -3.02
C ILE A 192 14.53 -5.57 -2.08
N ILE A 193 14.55 -5.07 -0.84
CA ILE A 193 15.54 -5.48 0.15
C ILE A 193 15.41 -6.97 0.46
N ASP A 194 14.20 -7.49 0.65
CA ASP A 194 13.98 -8.91 0.91
C ASP A 194 14.35 -9.78 -0.31
N LEU A 195 14.08 -9.30 -1.52
CA LEU A 195 14.53 -9.96 -2.75
C LEU A 195 16.06 -9.98 -2.85
N LEU A 196 16.74 -8.87 -2.55
CA LEU A 196 18.22 -8.81 -2.53
C LEU A 196 18.86 -9.65 -1.42
N LYS A 197 18.18 -9.81 -0.28
CA LYS A 197 18.58 -10.77 0.77
C LYS A 197 18.50 -12.20 0.24
N SER A 198 17.42 -12.54 -0.48
CA SER A 198 17.26 -13.88 -1.06
C SER A 198 18.37 -14.21 -2.08
N TYR A 199 18.95 -13.19 -2.72
CA TYR A 199 20.06 -13.32 -3.66
C TYR A 199 21.45 -13.42 -2.98
N GLY A 200 21.53 -13.27 -1.66
CA GLY A 200 22.80 -13.34 -0.92
C GLY A 200 23.75 -12.17 -1.17
N THR A 201 23.23 -10.95 -1.36
CA THR A 201 24.05 -9.78 -1.71
C THR A 201 24.92 -9.32 -0.52
N SER A 202 26.20 -9.01 -0.75
CA SER A 202 27.19 -8.69 0.30
C SER A 202 26.86 -7.44 1.13
N ARG A 203 26.18 -6.45 0.56
CA ARG A 203 25.62 -5.29 1.27
C ARG A 203 24.22 -4.98 0.78
N LEU A 204 23.32 -4.75 1.73
CA LEU A 204 21.94 -4.38 1.45
C LEU A 204 21.81 -2.86 1.30
N PRO A 205 20.91 -2.39 0.42
CA PRO A 205 20.59 -0.96 0.33
C PRO A 205 20.08 -0.42 1.66
N ARG A 206 20.40 0.84 1.97
CA ARG A 206 19.92 1.51 3.18
C ARG A 206 18.78 2.49 2.86
N ILE A 207 17.82 2.58 3.78
CA ILE A 207 16.69 3.51 3.68
C ILE A 207 17.00 4.76 4.49
N VAL A 208 16.87 5.93 3.86
CA VAL A 208 17.09 7.23 4.51
C VAL A 208 15.75 7.89 4.81
N ASN A 209 15.36 7.84 6.07
CA ASN A 209 14.13 8.46 6.56
C ASN A 209 14.38 9.88 7.09
N ALA A 210 13.29 10.62 7.33
CA ALA A 210 13.34 11.96 7.91
C ALA A 210 13.85 11.97 9.37
N GLU A 211 13.78 10.83 10.05
CA GLU A 211 14.21 10.62 11.43
C GLU A 211 15.74 10.51 11.57
N CYS A 212 16.45 10.16 10.48
CA CYS A 212 17.91 10.06 10.49
C CYS A 212 18.54 11.43 10.67
N LEU A 213 19.51 11.56 11.59
CA LEU A 213 20.18 12.82 11.86
C LEU A 213 21.00 13.28 10.65
N SER A 214 21.13 14.60 10.49
CA SER A 214 21.85 15.18 9.33
C SER A 214 23.29 14.68 9.21
N ASN A 215 23.99 14.52 10.33
CA ASN A 215 25.39 14.06 10.34
C ASN A 215 25.51 12.58 9.96
N GLU A 216 24.56 11.76 10.40
CA GLU A 216 24.52 10.33 10.03
C GLU A 216 24.29 10.17 8.52
N ARG A 217 23.43 11.01 7.92
CA ARG A 217 23.21 10.98 6.47
C ARG A 217 24.46 11.32 5.68
N GLU A 218 25.25 12.30 6.14
CA GLU A 218 26.53 12.63 5.50
C GLU A 218 27.50 11.46 5.54
N ILE A 219 27.59 10.76 6.67
CA ILE A 219 28.38 9.53 6.80
C ILE A 219 27.86 8.45 5.84
N MET A 220 26.54 8.26 5.72
CA MET A 220 25.96 7.29 4.78
C MET A 220 26.29 7.62 3.32
N TYR A 221 26.33 8.89 2.94
CA TYR A 221 26.75 9.29 1.58
C TYR A 221 28.23 8.99 1.33
N LEU A 222 29.09 9.16 2.33
CA LEU A 222 30.53 8.89 2.23
C LEU A 222 30.86 7.39 2.26
N GLU A 223 30.08 6.58 2.98
CA GLU A 223 30.23 5.13 3.02
C GLU A 223 29.93 4.44 1.68
N GLY A 224 29.17 5.13 0.80
CA GLY A 224 28.79 4.62 -0.52
C GLY A 224 27.76 3.50 -0.47
N GLY A 225 27.50 2.93 -1.64
CA GLY A 225 26.47 1.93 -1.90
C GLY A 225 25.17 2.51 -2.45
N VAL A 226 24.09 1.74 -2.31
CA VAL A 226 22.76 2.08 -2.83
C VAL A 226 21.89 2.61 -1.70
N LEU A 227 21.32 3.81 -1.90
CA LEU A 227 20.51 4.50 -0.91
C LEU A 227 19.10 4.80 -1.45
N PHE A 228 18.08 4.41 -0.69
CA PHE A 228 16.70 4.84 -0.92
C PHE A 228 16.46 6.18 -0.22
N ILE A 229 16.08 7.21 -0.97
CA ILE A 229 15.93 8.57 -0.45
C ILE A 229 14.68 9.23 -1.03
N SER A 230 13.92 9.93 -0.17
CA SER A 230 12.82 10.77 -0.65
C SER A 230 13.33 12.04 -1.36
N GLY A 231 12.65 12.46 -2.43
CA GLY A 231 13.05 13.64 -3.21
C GLY A 231 13.23 14.92 -2.37
N ARG A 232 12.39 15.12 -1.34
CA ARG A 232 12.50 16.28 -0.43
C ARG A 232 13.81 16.29 0.36
N ILE A 233 14.20 15.15 0.95
CA ILE A 233 15.44 15.06 1.74
C ILE A 233 16.64 15.27 0.82
N LEU A 234 16.61 14.63 -0.35
CA LEU A 234 17.68 14.72 -1.33
C LEU A 234 17.92 16.17 -1.79
N VAL A 235 16.87 16.91 -2.17
CA VAL A 235 16.99 18.31 -2.59
C VAL A 235 17.62 19.17 -1.49
N VAL A 236 17.22 18.97 -0.23
CA VAL A 236 17.74 19.75 0.90
C VAL A 236 19.21 19.45 1.14
N ASP A 237 19.59 18.18 1.14
CA ASP A 237 20.98 17.77 1.35
C ASP A 237 21.88 18.19 0.17
N MET A 238 21.36 18.20 -1.07
CA MET A 238 22.04 18.73 -2.25
C MET A 238 22.24 20.25 -2.17
N LEU A 239 21.21 21.03 -1.83
CA LEU A 239 21.32 22.49 -1.71
C LEU A 239 22.26 22.94 -0.57
N LYS A 240 22.36 22.13 0.49
CA LYS A 240 23.31 22.36 1.60
C LYS A 240 24.72 21.79 1.32
N ASN A 241 24.97 21.25 0.12
CA ASN A 241 26.24 20.62 -0.28
C ASN A 241 26.72 19.50 0.66
N ARG A 242 25.79 18.73 1.25
CA ARG A 242 26.11 17.58 2.10
C ARG A 242 26.39 16.32 1.31
N VAL A 243 25.73 16.18 0.16
CA VAL A 243 25.97 15.08 -0.77
C VAL A 243 27.17 15.43 -1.65
N PRO A 244 28.23 14.59 -1.72
CA PRO A 244 29.32 14.79 -2.66
C PRO A 244 28.86 14.46 -4.08
N LEU A 245 28.25 15.44 -4.77
CA LEU A 245 27.64 15.26 -6.09
C LEU A 245 28.59 14.69 -7.16
N HIS A 246 29.89 14.98 -7.06
CA HIS A 246 30.91 14.49 -7.97
C HIS A 246 31.21 12.98 -7.82
N LEU A 247 30.91 12.38 -6.67
CA LEU A 247 31.11 10.95 -6.41
C LEU A 247 29.87 10.11 -6.72
N VAL A 248 28.73 10.75 -6.98
CA VAL A 248 27.48 10.03 -7.28
C VAL A 248 27.60 9.35 -8.65
N THR A 249 27.64 8.02 -8.65
CA THR A 249 27.74 7.19 -9.86
C THR A 249 26.48 7.31 -10.72
N GLY A 250 25.30 7.41 -10.12
CA GLY A 250 24.05 7.54 -10.86
C GLY A 250 22.80 7.67 -10.01
N ILE A 251 21.69 8.02 -10.66
CA ILE A 251 20.35 8.10 -10.05
C ILE A 251 19.40 7.14 -10.76
N LEU A 252 18.69 6.33 -9.98
CA LEU A 252 17.63 5.44 -10.44
C LEU A 252 16.28 6.03 -10.06
N VAL A 253 15.40 6.24 -11.05
CA VAL A 253 14.05 6.78 -10.83
C VAL A 253 13.02 5.68 -11.02
N TYR A 254 12.32 5.31 -9.95
CA TYR A 254 11.17 4.40 -10.00
C TYR A 254 9.87 5.18 -10.21
N ARG A 255 8.86 4.54 -10.82
CA ARG A 255 7.54 5.16 -11.13
C ARG A 255 7.65 6.51 -11.86
N ALA A 256 8.48 6.55 -12.90
CA ALA A 256 8.82 7.77 -13.65
C ALA A 256 7.64 8.57 -14.24
N HIS A 257 6.44 8.00 -14.34
CA HIS A 257 5.23 8.69 -14.80
C HIS A 257 4.78 9.85 -13.88
N ASN A 258 5.23 9.86 -12.62
CA ASN A 258 4.89 10.91 -11.66
C ASN A 258 5.85 12.10 -11.68
N ILE A 259 6.96 12.05 -12.43
CA ILE A 259 8.02 13.08 -12.40
C ILE A 259 7.52 14.50 -12.71
N LEU A 260 6.51 14.64 -13.58
CA LEU A 260 5.90 15.94 -13.90
C LEU A 260 5.05 16.51 -12.76
N ASN A 261 4.43 15.64 -11.96
CA ASN A 261 3.65 16.04 -10.80
C ASN A 261 4.56 16.21 -9.55
N ALA A 262 5.66 15.48 -9.50
CA ALA A 262 6.64 15.47 -8.42
C ALA A 262 7.82 16.40 -8.73
N TYR A 263 7.60 17.71 -8.61
CA TYR A 263 8.60 18.75 -8.87
C TYR A 263 9.93 18.56 -8.11
N GLN A 264 9.90 17.92 -6.94
CA GLN A 264 11.08 17.65 -6.12
C GLN A 264 12.09 16.73 -6.80
N GLU A 265 11.61 15.65 -7.42
CA GLU A 265 12.46 14.69 -8.12
C GLU A 265 13.06 15.33 -9.38
N ALA A 266 12.24 16.04 -10.15
CA ALA A 266 12.70 16.78 -11.32
C ALA A 266 13.75 17.84 -10.96
N PHE A 267 13.58 18.53 -9.82
CA PHE A 267 14.54 19.51 -9.34
C PHE A 267 15.83 18.86 -8.85
N ALA A 268 15.78 17.72 -8.15
CA ALA A 268 16.96 16.97 -7.75
C ALA A 268 17.78 16.50 -8.96
N LEU A 269 17.13 15.98 -10.01
CA LEU A 269 17.81 15.57 -11.24
C LEU A 269 18.49 16.74 -11.95
N ARG A 270 17.86 17.93 -11.94
CA ARG A 270 18.46 19.15 -12.49
C ARG A 270 19.72 19.55 -11.72
N LEU A 271 19.67 19.59 -10.39
CA LEU A 271 20.83 19.91 -9.54
C LEU A 271 21.95 18.88 -9.74
N TYR A 272 21.60 17.61 -9.83
CA TYR A 272 22.54 16.53 -10.12
C TYR A 272 23.26 16.76 -11.46
N ARG A 273 22.53 17.02 -12.55
CA ARG A 273 23.11 17.24 -13.89
C ARG A 273 23.92 18.54 -14.03
N GLN A 274 23.72 19.53 -13.17
CA GLN A 274 24.56 20.74 -13.17
C GLN A 274 25.96 20.46 -12.63
N HIS A 275 26.07 19.68 -11.56
CA HIS A 275 27.34 19.40 -10.90
C HIS A 275 28.02 18.10 -11.38
N ASN A 276 27.26 17.14 -11.91
CA ASN A 276 27.77 15.85 -12.34
C ASN A 276 27.37 15.55 -13.79
N LYS A 277 28.39 15.40 -14.64
CA LYS A 277 28.25 15.10 -16.08
C LYS A 277 28.58 13.65 -16.43
N THR A 278 29.18 12.90 -15.52
CA THR A 278 29.70 11.55 -15.78
C THR A 278 28.70 10.46 -15.42
N GLY A 279 27.90 10.65 -14.38
CA GLY A 279 27.02 9.61 -13.88
C GLY A 279 25.76 9.38 -14.72
N PHE A 280 25.09 8.26 -14.49
CA PHE A 280 23.94 7.83 -15.28
C PHE A 280 22.59 8.21 -14.66
N ILE A 281 21.56 8.32 -15.49
CA ILE A 281 20.15 8.41 -15.05
C ILE A 281 19.35 7.31 -15.75
N LYS A 282 18.71 6.43 -14.98
CA LYS A 282 17.88 5.35 -15.53
C LYS A 282 16.51 5.37 -14.88
N ALA A 283 15.46 5.27 -15.68
CA ALA A 283 14.10 5.49 -15.24
C ALA A 283 13.18 4.30 -15.59
N PHE A 284 12.35 3.88 -14.64
CA PHE A 284 11.49 2.70 -14.74
C PHE A 284 10.03 3.05 -14.47
N THR A 285 9.12 2.47 -15.26
CA THR A 285 7.67 2.62 -15.05
C THR A 285 6.88 1.46 -15.65
N ASN A 286 5.84 1.04 -14.95
CA ASN A 286 4.89 0.00 -15.37
C ASN A 286 3.54 0.57 -15.85
N SER A 287 3.39 1.90 -15.90
CA SER A 287 2.12 2.56 -16.21
C SER A 287 2.17 3.32 -17.54
N SER A 288 1.88 2.62 -18.64
CA SER A 288 1.79 3.19 -19.99
C SER A 288 0.67 4.25 -20.13
N LEU A 289 -0.50 3.98 -19.55
CA LEU A 289 -1.68 4.87 -19.60
C LEU A 289 -1.43 6.28 -19.05
N ALA A 290 -0.45 6.45 -18.16
CA ALA A 290 -0.16 7.77 -17.59
C ALA A 290 0.50 8.71 -18.62
N PHE A 291 1.14 8.15 -19.65
CA PHE A 291 1.85 8.91 -20.68
C PHE A 291 0.96 9.36 -21.83
N THR A 292 -0.20 8.72 -22.03
CA THR A 292 -1.17 9.12 -23.07
C THR A 292 -2.07 10.26 -22.61
N VAL A 293 -2.16 10.49 -21.30
CA VAL A 293 -2.95 11.57 -20.73
C VAL A 293 -2.22 12.90 -20.89
N GLY A 294 -2.74 13.75 -21.76
CA GLY A 294 -2.27 15.12 -21.97
C GLY A 294 -1.35 15.30 -23.19
N TYR A 295 -1.07 16.56 -23.53
CA TYR A 295 -0.29 16.92 -24.72
C TYR A 295 1.22 16.64 -24.54
N LEU A 296 1.83 15.90 -25.49
CA LEU A 296 3.27 15.59 -25.59
C LEU A 296 3.95 15.22 -24.27
N ARG A 297 3.27 14.41 -23.45
CA ARG A 297 3.72 14.11 -22.09
C ARG A 297 5.02 13.31 -22.04
N VAL A 298 5.23 12.37 -22.97
CA VAL A 298 6.45 11.54 -23.02
C VAL A 298 7.69 12.41 -23.21
N GLU A 299 7.66 13.34 -24.16
CA GLU A 299 8.77 14.26 -24.44
C GLU A 299 9.10 15.12 -23.24
N ARG A 300 8.07 15.69 -22.58
CA ARG A 300 8.24 16.49 -21.37
C ARG A 300 8.85 15.67 -20.23
N VAL A 301 8.43 14.42 -20.06
CA VAL A 301 9.00 13.49 -19.06
C VAL A 301 10.46 13.18 -19.38
N MET A 302 10.78 12.84 -20.63
CA MET A 302 12.16 12.53 -21.04
C MET A 302 13.09 13.74 -20.88
N LYS A 303 12.60 14.94 -21.18
CA LYS A 303 13.32 16.20 -20.94
C LYS A 303 13.55 16.47 -19.46
N ALA A 304 12.55 16.19 -18.61
CA ALA A 304 12.68 16.36 -17.16
C ALA A 304 13.65 15.32 -16.52
N LEU A 305 13.71 14.11 -17.09
CA LEU A 305 14.61 13.05 -16.67
C LEU A 305 16.04 13.17 -17.23
N PHE A 306 16.26 14.06 -18.21
CA PHE A 306 17.53 14.17 -18.95
C PHE A 306 17.95 12.85 -19.60
N VAL A 307 17.01 12.13 -20.23
CA VAL A 307 17.29 10.86 -20.93
C VAL A 307 17.04 10.98 -22.44
N LYS A 308 17.82 10.24 -23.22
CA LYS A 308 17.75 10.20 -24.68
C LYS A 308 16.95 9.03 -25.23
N LYS A 309 17.04 7.85 -24.63
CA LYS A 309 16.43 6.63 -25.17
C LYS A 309 15.11 6.30 -24.48
N LEU A 310 14.17 5.80 -25.26
CA LEU A 310 12.87 5.30 -24.81
C LEU A 310 12.77 3.80 -25.14
N TYR A 311 12.73 2.96 -24.11
CA TYR A 311 12.55 1.52 -24.22
C TYR A 311 11.09 1.16 -23.94
N LEU A 312 10.41 0.57 -24.93
CA LEU A 312 9.01 0.19 -24.84
C LEU A 312 8.92 -1.33 -24.86
N TRP A 313 8.36 -1.91 -23.80
CA TRP A 313 8.22 -3.36 -23.63
C TRP A 313 6.75 -3.75 -23.43
N PRO A 314 5.93 -3.72 -24.50
CA PRO A 314 4.55 -4.17 -24.45
C PRO A 314 4.44 -5.71 -24.39
N ARG A 315 3.31 -6.24 -23.90
CA ARG A 315 3.07 -7.70 -23.83
C ARG A 315 3.12 -8.40 -25.20
N PHE A 316 2.75 -7.70 -26.27
CA PHE A 316 2.78 -8.21 -27.64
C PHE A 316 4.15 -8.07 -28.33
N HIS A 317 5.19 -7.65 -27.60
CA HIS A 317 6.56 -7.68 -28.10
C HIS A 317 6.99 -9.12 -28.40
N THR A 318 7.70 -9.33 -29.49
CA THR A 318 8.06 -10.67 -30.00
C THR A 318 8.85 -11.49 -28.98
N THR A 319 9.88 -10.91 -28.35
CA THR A 319 10.69 -11.60 -27.34
C THR A 319 9.86 -12.02 -26.12
N ILE A 320 8.96 -11.15 -25.66
CA ILE A 320 8.10 -11.43 -24.50
C ILE A 320 7.12 -12.55 -24.86
N ASN A 321 6.50 -12.48 -26.04
CA ASN A 321 5.53 -13.47 -26.46
C ASN A 321 6.17 -14.85 -26.63
N ASN A 322 7.35 -14.92 -27.27
CA ASN A 322 8.08 -16.17 -27.44
C ASN A 322 8.46 -16.79 -26.09
N CYS A 323 8.98 -15.97 -25.15
CA CYS A 323 9.35 -16.44 -23.83
C CYS A 323 8.15 -16.98 -23.05
N LEU A 324 7.04 -16.23 -23.00
CA LEU A 324 5.87 -16.62 -22.20
C LEU A 324 5.06 -17.76 -22.83
N SER A 325 5.17 -17.97 -24.15
CA SER A 325 4.51 -19.08 -24.85
C SER A 325 5.14 -20.46 -24.61
N MET A 326 6.33 -20.52 -23.97
CA MET A 326 7.01 -21.79 -23.68
C MET A 326 6.25 -22.60 -22.61
N HIS A 327 5.81 -21.91 -21.56
CA HIS A 327 5.04 -22.48 -20.47
C HIS A 327 3.86 -21.58 -20.14
N GLU A 328 2.72 -21.86 -20.78
CA GLU A 328 1.46 -21.17 -20.51
C GLU A 328 0.70 -21.87 -19.38
N PRO A 329 0.08 -21.11 -18.45
CA PRO A 329 -0.79 -21.70 -17.45
C PRO A 329 -2.09 -22.22 -18.08
N ASP A 330 -2.65 -23.30 -17.53
CA ASP A 330 -3.95 -23.84 -17.95
C ASP A 330 -5.06 -22.90 -17.46
N VAL A 331 -5.62 -22.07 -18.35
CA VAL A 331 -6.67 -21.11 -18.03
C VAL A 331 -8.06 -21.70 -18.30
N ILE A 332 -8.90 -21.74 -17.25
CA ILE A 332 -10.29 -22.20 -17.33
C ILE A 332 -11.21 -21.00 -17.09
N GLU A 333 -11.89 -20.54 -18.14
CA GLU A 333 -12.82 -19.42 -18.07
C GLU A 333 -14.24 -19.89 -17.73
N LEU A 334 -14.71 -19.55 -16.53
CA LEU A 334 -16.07 -19.82 -16.07
C LEU A 334 -16.94 -18.58 -16.21
N HIS A 335 -17.83 -18.63 -17.19
CA HIS A 335 -18.81 -17.59 -17.47
C HIS A 335 -20.05 -17.77 -16.58
N VAL A 336 -20.06 -17.10 -15.44
CA VAL A 336 -21.19 -17.11 -14.51
C VAL A 336 -22.28 -16.18 -15.04
N GLN A 337 -23.52 -16.68 -15.14
CA GLN A 337 -24.65 -15.86 -15.58
C GLN A 337 -25.18 -14.99 -14.44
N ILE A 338 -25.38 -13.70 -14.70
CA ILE A 338 -26.03 -12.79 -13.75
C ILE A 338 -27.51 -13.14 -13.61
N THR A 339 -28.08 -12.96 -12.42
CA THR A 339 -29.51 -13.20 -12.20
C THR A 339 -30.35 -12.11 -12.88
N PRO A 340 -31.59 -12.40 -13.31
CA PRO A 340 -32.42 -11.40 -13.99
C PRO A 340 -32.72 -10.18 -13.09
N LYS A 341 -32.78 -10.37 -11.76
CA LYS A 341 -32.91 -9.27 -10.80
C LYS A 341 -31.67 -8.38 -10.80
N MET A 342 -30.49 -8.97 -10.83
CA MET A 342 -29.22 -8.25 -10.90
C MET A 342 -29.06 -7.49 -12.22
N GLN A 343 -29.47 -8.09 -13.35
CA GLN A 343 -29.45 -7.44 -14.66
C GLN A 343 -30.34 -6.19 -14.71
N ASN A 344 -31.54 -6.25 -14.13
CA ASN A 344 -32.42 -5.09 -14.04
C ASN A 344 -31.82 -3.96 -13.19
N ILE A 345 -31.18 -4.30 -12.05
CA ILE A 345 -30.48 -3.33 -11.19
C ILE A 345 -29.32 -2.70 -11.96
N GLN A 346 -28.50 -3.51 -12.64
CA GLN A 346 -27.36 -3.03 -13.43
C GLN A 346 -27.80 -2.06 -14.53
N THR A 347 -28.85 -2.41 -15.28
CA THR A 347 -29.38 -1.56 -16.37
C THR A 347 -29.87 -0.22 -15.81
N THR A 348 -30.64 -0.26 -14.73
CA THR A 348 -31.14 0.93 -14.04
C THR A 348 -30.01 1.82 -13.52
N LEU A 349 -28.95 1.23 -12.95
CA LEU A 349 -27.77 1.98 -12.49
C LEU A 349 -27.02 2.64 -13.65
N LEU A 350 -26.87 1.95 -14.78
CA LEU A 350 -26.23 2.49 -15.97
C LEU A 350 -27.03 3.65 -16.57
N ASP A 351 -28.36 3.58 -16.56
CA ASP A 351 -29.23 4.68 -17.00
C ASP A 351 -29.08 5.93 -16.10
N ILE A 352 -29.03 5.72 -14.77
CA ILE A 352 -28.77 6.80 -13.81
C ILE A 352 -27.37 7.39 -14.01
N MET A 353 -26.36 6.56 -14.25
CA MET A 353 -25.01 7.02 -14.59
C MET A 353 -24.99 7.81 -15.90
N ASN A 354 -25.72 7.38 -16.93
CA ASN A 354 -25.81 8.10 -18.18
C ASN A 354 -26.48 9.47 -17.99
N TYR A 355 -27.53 9.55 -17.17
CA TYR A 355 -28.17 10.81 -16.81
C TYR A 355 -27.20 11.76 -16.09
N THR A 356 -26.49 11.29 -15.07
CA THR A 356 -25.52 12.12 -14.32
C THR A 356 -24.35 12.60 -15.19
N VAL A 357 -23.84 11.75 -16.09
CA VAL A 357 -22.82 12.12 -17.09
C VAL A 357 -23.35 13.18 -18.05
N LYS A 358 -24.59 13.05 -18.55
CA LYS A 358 -25.22 14.05 -19.44
C LYS A 358 -25.44 15.38 -18.75
N GLU A 359 -25.94 15.38 -17.52
CA GLU A 359 -26.11 16.59 -16.72
C GLU A 359 -24.77 17.26 -16.42
N LEU A 360 -23.73 16.48 -16.14
CA LEU A 360 -22.39 16.99 -15.92
C LEU A 360 -21.82 17.67 -17.18
N LYS A 361 -22.01 17.07 -18.38
CA LYS A 361 -21.64 17.68 -19.67
C LYS A 361 -22.45 18.95 -19.95
N ARG A 362 -23.74 18.95 -19.63
CA ARG A 362 -24.63 20.11 -19.83
C ARG A 362 -24.19 21.31 -19.01
N LEU A 363 -23.74 21.09 -17.77
CA LEU A 363 -23.31 22.15 -16.85
C LEU A 363 -21.93 22.70 -17.19
N ASN A 364 -21.01 21.88 -17.71
CA ASN A 364 -19.61 22.25 -17.93
C ASN A 364 -19.22 22.26 -19.41
N LYS A 365 -19.89 23.10 -20.22
CA LYS A 365 -19.61 23.22 -21.66
C LYS A 365 -18.20 23.74 -21.99
N SER A 366 -17.53 24.39 -21.05
CA SER A 366 -16.17 24.91 -21.21
C SER A 366 -15.09 23.86 -21.02
N LEU A 367 -15.45 22.66 -20.54
CA LEU A 367 -14.51 21.54 -20.40
C LEU A 367 -14.66 20.63 -21.61
N ASP A 368 -13.53 20.32 -22.24
CA ASP A 368 -13.46 19.26 -23.24
C ASP A 368 -13.66 17.91 -22.53
N LEU A 369 -14.92 17.48 -22.46
CA LEU A 369 -15.37 16.26 -21.79
C LEU A 369 -15.68 15.15 -22.80
N ASP A 370 -15.03 15.15 -23.97
CA ASP A 370 -15.20 14.10 -24.97
C ASP A 370 -14.81 12.72 -24.40
N GLU A 371 -13.86 12.67 -23.47
CA GLU A 371 -13.49 11.48 -22.71
C GLU A 371 -14.52 11.05 -21.63
N LEU A 372 -15.54 11.84 -21.32
CA LEU A 372 -16.55 11.49 -20.31
C LEU A 372 -17.66 10.62 -20.94
N THR A 373 -17.34 9.36 -21.23
CA THR A 373 -18.31 8.34 -21.64
C THR A 373 -18.74 7.49 -20.44
N VAL A 374 -19.87 6.80 -20.54
CA VAL A 374 -20.34 5.86 -19.50
C VAL A 374 -19.31 4.75 -19.27
N GLU A 375 -18.69 4.25 -20.34
CA GLU A 375 -17.60 3.26 -20.28
C GLU A 375 -16.38 3.77 -19.50
N ASN A 376 -16.06 5.06 -19.67
CA ASN A 376 -14.96 5.69 -18.95
C ASN A 376 -15.32 5.93 -17.48
N ALA A 377 -16.57 6.29 -17.18
CA ALA A 377 -17.06 6.50 -15.82
C ALA A 377 -16.98 5.23 -14.94
N ILE A 378 -17.19 4.05 -15.53
CA ILE A 378 -17.08 2.76 -14.84
C ILE A 378 -15.63 2.48 -14.41
N ALA A 379 -14.65 2.84 -15.25
CA ALA A 379 -13.26 2.45 -15.05
C ALA A 379 -12.64 2.96 -13.74
N LYS A 380 -11.88 2.09 -13.05
CA LYS A 380 -11.37 2.38 -11.70
C LYS A 380 -10.56 3.66 -11.53
N LYS A 381 -9.75 4.03 -12.52
CA LYS A 381 -8.83 5.19 -12.48
C LYS A 381 -9.43 6.50 -12.98
N PHE A 382 -10.64 6.48 -13.53
CA PHE A 382 -11.24 7.65 -14.18
C PHE A 382 -11.53 8.80 -13.22
N HIS A 383 -11.99 8.53 -12.00
CA HIS A 383 -12.21 9.59 -11.00
C HIS A 383 -10.92 10.34 -10.65
N LYS A 384 -9.76 9.65 -10.58
CA LYS A 384 -8.48 10.32 -10.35
C LYS A 384 -8.08 11.19 -11.54
N GLN A 385 -8.33 10.70 -12.76
CA GLN A 385 -8.08 11.42 -14.00
C GLN A 385 -8.93 12.69 -14.09
N LEU A 386 -10.25 12.56 -13.89
CA LEU A 386 -11.16 13.69 -13.82
C LEU A 386 -10.75 14.66 -12.72
N HIS A 387 -10.44 14.17 -11.53
CA HIS A 387 -10.05 15.03 -10.43
C HIS A 387 -8.80 15.84 -10.78
N LEU A 388 -7.78 15.26 -11.43
CA LEU A 388 -6.61 16.01 -11.89
C LEU A 388 -6.95 17.11 -12.91
N GLN A 389 -7.90 16.87 -13.82
CA GLN A 389 -8.35 17.87 -14.79
C GLN A 389 -9.17 18.99 -14.13
N ILE A 390 -9.93 18.65 -13.09
CA ILE A 390 -10.89 19.55 -12.45
C ILE A 390 -10.30 20.30 -11.25
N ASP A 391 -9.31 19.74 -10.56
CA ASP A 391 -8.70 20.33 -9.36
C ASP A 391 -8.33 21.81 -9.54
N PRO A 392 -7.72 22.24 -10.66
CA PRO A 392 -7.41 23.66 -10.90
C PRO A 392 -8.64 24.58 -10.93
N ILE A 393 -9.80 24.08 -11.35
CA ILE A 393 -11.06 24.83 -11.47
C ILE A 393 -12.08 24.45 -10.39
N TRP A 394 -11.69 23.63 -9.41
CA TRP A 394 -12.62 23.08 -8.42
C TRP A 394 -13.41 24.16 -7.71
N HIS A 395 -12.78 25.29 -7.40
CA HIS A 395 -13.44 26.42 -6.73
C HIS A 395 -14.46 27.16 -7.61
N GLN A 396 -14.31 27.13 -8.95
CA GLN A 396 -15.20 27.80 -9.91
C GLN A 396 -16.45 26.97 -10.20
N LEU A 397 -16.38 25.66 -9.98
CA LEU A 397 -17.52 24.77 -10.21
C LEU A 397 -18.67 25.05 -9.24
N SER A 398 -19.88 24.95 -9.78
CA SER A 398 -21.11 25.01 -8.98
C SER A 398 -21.13 23.90 -7.91
N THR A 399 -21.79 24.17 -6.79
CA THR A 399 -22.04 23.15 -5.75
C THR A 399 -22.76 21.93 -6.33
N THR A 400 -23.68 22.14 -7.27
CA THR A 400 -24.38 21.06 -7.99
C THR A 400 -23.42 20.19 -8.80
N THR A 401 -22.41 20.77 -9.45
CA THR A 401 -21.42 20.00 -10.21
C THR A 401 -20.53 19.16 -9.28
N LYS A 402 -20.10 19.73 -8.15
CA LYS A 402 -19.33 18.99 -7.12
C LYS A 402 -20.13 17.83 -6.54
N GLN A 403 -21.42 18.05 -6.31
CA GLN A 403 -22.37 17.03 -5.89
C GLN A 403 -22.43 15.90 -6.92
N LEU A 404 -22.61 16.21 -8.21
CA LEU A 404 -22.68 15.21 -9.29
C LEU A 404 -21.39 14.39 -9.41
N PHE A 405 -20.21 14.98 -9.16
CA PHE A 405 -18.97 14.20 -9.10
C PHE A 405 -18.93 13.23 -7.92
N SER A 406 -19.40 13.66 -6.74
CA SER A 406 -19.55 12.78 -5.59
C SER A 406 -20.58 11.68 -5.86
N ASP A 407 -21.66 12.01 -6.57
CA ASP A 407 -22.72 11.08 -6.94
C ASP A 407 -22.22 10.04 -7.96
N LEU A 408 -21.40 10.43 -8.94
CA LEU A 408 -20.73 9.47 -9.84
C LEU A 408 -19.84 8.48 -9.07
N LYS A 409 -19.17 8.95 -8.00
CA LYS A 409 -18.38 8.08 -7.12
C LYS A 409 -19.25 7.10 -6.35
N THR A 410 -20.40 7.53 -5.81
CA THR A 410 -21.31 6.65 -5.09
C THR A 410 -22.01 5.66 -6.04
N LEU A 411 -22.46 6.10 -7.21
CA LEU A 411 -23.05 5.25 -8.25
C LEU A 411 -22.08 4.17 -8.70
N ARG A 412 -20.81 4.51 -8.93
CA ARG A 412 -19.79 3.51 -9.25
C ARG A 412 -19.56 2.53 -8.10
N SER A 413 -19.53 3.02 -6.85
CA SER A 413 -19.44 2.13 -5.68
C SER A 413 -20.62 1.14 -5.65
N LEU A 414 -21.84 1.58 -5.98
CA LEU A 414 -23.01 0.71 -6.05
C LEU A 414 -22.89 -0.34 -7.15
N VAL A 415 -22.36 0.01 -8.33
CA VAL A 415 -22.12 -0.94 -9.42
C VAL A 415 -21.12 -2.02 -9.02
N ILE A 416 -20.05 -1.64 -8.30
CA ILE A 416 -19.04 -2.58 -7.79
C ILE A 416 -19.61 -3.44 -6.64
N SER A 417 -20.38 -2.82 -5.73
CA SER A 417 -21.07 -3.55 -4.65
C SER A 417 -22.07 -4.56 -5.19
N LEU A 418 -22.76 -4.26 -6.30
CA LEU A 418 -23.71 -5.17 -6.93
C LEU A 418 -23.05 -6.49 -7.37
N THR A 419 -21.82 -6.44 -7.88
CA THR A 419 -21.11 -7.61 -8.42
C THR A 419 -20.43 -8.44 -7.33
N TYR A 420 -19.84 -7.80 -6.32
CA TYR A 420 -18.99 -8.49 -5.35
C TYR A 420 -19.60 -8.68 -3.95
N GLU A 421 -20.43 -7.74 -3.47
CA GLU A 421 -21.03 -7.83 -2.14
C GLU A 421 -22.28 -8.74 -2.13
N ASP A 422 -22.68 -9.14 -0.94
CA ASP A 422 -23.91 -9.90 -0.71
C ASP A 422 -25.17 -9.04 -0.88
N SER A 423 -26.31 -9.69 -1.16
CA SER A 423 -27.58 -9.00 -1.41
C SER A 423 -28.06 -8.16 -0.23
N VAL A 424 -27.74 -8.57 1.00
CA VAL A 424 -28.17 -7.91 2.24
C VAL A 424 -27.37 -6.63 2.44
N THR A 425 -26.04 -6.68 2.32
CA THR A 425 -25.17 -5.51 2.40
C THR A 425 -25.52 -4.48 1.34
N PHE A 426 -25.71 -4.92 0.10
CA PHE A 426 -26.13 -4.03 -0.99
C PHE A 426 -27.45 -3.31 -0.67
N TYR A 427 -28.45 -4.04 -0.17
CA TYR A 427 -29.72 -3.44 0.23
C TYR A 427 -29.59 -2.49 1.44
N ALA A 428 -28.74 -2.83 2.42
CA ALA A 428 -28.46 -1.96 3.55
C ALA A 428 -27.75 -0.66 3.11
N MET A 429 -26.81 -0.74 2.17
CA MET A 429 -26.15 0.43 1.58
C MET A 429 -27.18 1.32 0.86
N LEU A 430 -28.08 0.73 0.07
CA LEU A 430 -29.11 1.48 -0.63
C LEU A 430 -30.11 2.14 0.33
N ASN A 431 -30.45 1.49 1.45
CA ASN A 431 -31.28 2.10 2.50
C ASN A 431 -30.62 3.30 3.16
N ARG A 432 -29.30 3.31 3.34
CA ARG A 432 -28.57 4.47 3.88
C ARG A 432 -28.69 5.69 2.96
N LEU A 433 -28.71 5.47 1.65
CA LEU A 433 -28.88 6.54 0.65
C LEU A 433 -30.30 7.13 0.62
N ARG A 434 -31.32 6.45 1.16
CA ARG A 434 -32.71 6.95 1.21
C ARG A 434 -32.98 7.90 2.39
N THR A 435 -31.97 8.26 3.18
CA THR A 435 -32.15 9.22 4.27
C THR A 435 -32.57 10.59 3.73
N MET A 436 -33.51 11.26 4.43
CA MET A 436 -34.04 12.56 4.03
C MET A 436 -32.90 13.59 3.83
N GLU A 437 -31.86 13.52 4.67
CA GLU A 437 -30.67 14.35 4.58
C GLU A 437 -29.86 14.12 3.28
N TYR A 438 -29.71 12.86 2.87
CA TYR A 438 -28.99 12.53 1.64
C TYR A 438 -29.83 12.92 0.41
N ALA A 439 -31.15 12.74 0.45
CA ALA A 439 -32.04 13.14 -0.63
C ALA A 439 -32.06 14.67 -0.87
N VAL A 440 -32.00 15.47 0.19
CA VAL A 440 -31.92 16.93 0.09
C VAL A 440 -30.56 17.40 -0.43
N LYS A 441 -29.50 16.65 -0.13
CA LYS A 441 -28.14 16.97 -0.59
C LYS A 441 -27.90 16.49 -2.03
N ALA A 442 -28.33 15.27 -2.39
CA ALA A 442 -28.00 14.61 -3.65
C ALA A 442 -28.40 15.39 -4.91
N GLY A 443 -27.68 15.17 -6.02
CA GLY A 443 -27.82 15.85 -7.30
C GLY A 443 -29.06 15.48 -8.11
N GLY A 444 -30.21 15.27 -7.45
CA GLY A 444 -31.51 15.05 -8.07
C GLY A 444 -31.73 13.66 -8.69
N TRP A 445 -30.70 12.83 -8.83
CA TRP A 445 -30.83 11.48 -9.41
C TRP A 445 -31.64 10.50 -8.54
N ILE A 446 -31.81 10.79 -7.24
CA ILE A 446 -32.69 10.04 -6.34
C ILE A 446 -34.18 10.30 -6.65
N MET A 447 -34.48 11.45 -7.26
CA MET A 447 -35.85 11.83 -7.62
C MET A 447 -36.31 11.21 -8.95
N LEU A 448 -35.44 10.42 -9.60
CA LEU A 448 -35.74 9.73 -10.84
C LEU A 448 -36.61 8.50 -10.55
N ASP A 449 -37.56 8.21 -11.44
CA ASP A 449 -38.42 7.02 -11.35
C ASP A 449 -37.58 5.72 -11.46
N GLU A 450 -36.44 5.79 -12.14
CA GLU A 450 -35.43 4.74 -12.22
C GLU A 450 -34.90 4.36 -10.83
N PHE A 451 -34.75 5.31 -9.90
CA PHE A 451 -34.28 5.01 -8.54
C PHE A 451 -35.31 4.22 -7.72
N GLU A 452 -36.60 4.50 -7.90
CA GLU A 452 -37.67 3.71 -7.25
C GLU A 452 -37.71 2.27 -7.79
N ASN A 453 -37.47 2.10 -9.10
CA ASN A 453 -37.33 0.77 -9.70
C ASN A 453 -36.10 0.03 -9.13
N LEU A 454 -34.97 0.72 -8.97
CA LEU A 454 -33.76 0.18 -8.34
C LEU A 454 -34.07 -0.34 -6.92
N PHE A 455 -34.81 0.43 -6.12
CA PHE A 455 -35.21 0.03 -4.77
C PHE A 455 -36.12 -1.20 -4.79
N LYS A 456 -37.12 -1.23 -5.68
CA LYS A 456 -38.03 -2.36 -5.84
C LYS A 456 -37.28 -3.64 -6.18
N TYR A 457 -36.33 -3.58 -7.12
CA TYR A 457 -35.51 -4.74 -7.49
C TYR A 457 -34.57 -5.15 -6.36
N ALA A 458 -33.90 -4.21 -5.70
CA ALA A 458 -33.03 -4.51 -4.56
C ALA A 458 -33.80 -5.17 -3.40
N ARG A 459 -35.01 -4.68 -3.09
CA ARG A 459 -35.88 -5.28 -2.09
C ARG A 459 -36.28 -6.70 -2.45
N SER A 460 -36.58 -6.96 -3.73
CA SER A 460 -36.95 -8.29 -4.22
C SER A 460 -35.82 -9.34 -4.11
N ARG A 461 -34.56 -8.92 -3.91
CA ARG A 461 -33.41 -9.81 -3.66
C ARG A 461 -33.34 -10.28 -2.21
N VAL A 462 -33.94 -9.55 -1.27
CA VAL A 462 -33.84 -9.82 0.18
C VAL A 462 -35.17 -10.34 0.73
N TYR A 463 -36.28 -9.77 0.26
CA TYR A 463 -37.62 -10.11 0.70
C TYR A 463 -38.41 -10.79 -0.42
N THR A 464 -39.17 -11.81 -0.04
CA THR A 464 -40.21 -12.40 -0.88
C THR A 464 -41.42 -11.46 -0.95
N ASP A 465 -42.32 -11.64 -1.92
CA ASP A 465 -43.58 -10.86 -2.03
C ASP A 465 -44.44 -10.91 -0.75
N LYS A 466 -44.26 -11.95 0.08
CA LYS A 466 -44.87 -12.12 1.40
C LYS A 466 -44.16 -11.39 2.55
N ASN A 467 -43.14 -10.57 2.27
CA ASN A 467 -42.21 -9.96 3.24
C ASN A 467 -41.41 -10.96 4.10
N GLU A 468 -41.31 -12.22 3.67
CA GLU A 468 -40.42 -13.20 4.29
C GLU A 468 -38.98 -12.92 3.88
N LEU A 469 -38.06 -12.96 4.86
CA LEU A 469 -36.64 -12.72 4.65
C LEU A 469 -36.01 -13.96 4.01
N LYS A 470 -35.77 -13.91 2.70
CA LYS A 470 -35.08 -14.95 1.95
C LYS A 470 -34.07 -14.28 1.02
N PRO A 471 -32.86 -13.99 1.51
CA PRO A 471 -31.82 -13.35 0.71
C PRO A 471 -31.33 -14.28 -0.42
N GLU A 472 -31.10 -13.68 -1.58
CA GLU A 472 -30.58 -14.35 -2.78
C GLU A 472 -29.05 -14.54 -2.67
N PRO A 473 -28.54 -15.77 -2.80
CA PRO A 473 -27.08 -16.00 -2.83
C PRO A 473 -26.46 -15.46 -4.11
N ASN A 474 -25.20 -15.06 -4.02
CA ASN A 474 -24.46 -14.54 -5.16
C ASN A 474 -24.06 -15.71 -6.09
N PRO A 475 -24.35 -15.68 -7.41
CA PRO A 475 -24.06 -16.82 -8.30
C PRO A 475 -22.58 -17.24 -8.33
N LYS A 476 -21.65 -16.30 -8.14
CA LYS A 476 -20.21 -16.61 -8.03
C LYS A 476 -19.88 -17.57 -6.87
N TRP A 477 -20.66 -17.60 -5.80
CA TRP A 477 -20.45 -18.51 -4.67
C TRP A 477 -20.73 -19.97 -5.06
N GLU A 478 -21.76 -20.19 -5.87
CA GLU A 478 -22.10 -21.51 -6.40
C GLU A 478 -20.99 -22.03 -7.31
N ALA A 479 -20.53 -21.20 -8.27
CA ALA A 479 -19.40 -21.51 -9.14
C ALA A 479 -18.10 -21.77 -8.35
N LEU A 480 -17.84 -20.99 -7.29
CA LEU A 480 -16.67 -21.21 -6.43
C LEU A 480 -16.71 -22.56 -5.73
N SER A 481 -17.87 -22.97 -5.21
CA SER A 481 -18.05 -24.27 -4.55
C SER A 481 -17.90 -25.43 -5.51
N GLU A 482 -18.39 -25.28 -6.75
CA GLU A 482 -18.20 -26.26 -7.82
C GLU A 482 -16.71 -26.45 -8.13
N VAL A 483 -15.96 -25.36 -8.31
CA VAL A 483 -14.50 -25.40 -8.57
C VAL A 483 -13.74 -26.04 -7.43
N LEU A 484 -14.04 -25.68 -6.18
CA LEU A 484 -13.37 -26.27 -5.01
C LEU A 484 -13.65 -27.78 -4.90
N SER A 485 -14.88 -28.20 -5.21
CA SER A 485 -15.27 -29.62 -5.23
C SER A 485 -14.55 -30.36 -6.36
N GLU A 486 -14.45 -29.75 -7.54
CA GLU A 486 -13.74 -30.32 -8.69
C GLU A 486 -12.24 -30.53 -8.36
N ILE A 487 -11.59 -29.54 -7.75
CA ILE A 487 -10.18 -29.63 -7.34
C ILE A 487 -10.00 -30.79 -6.35
N GLN A 488 -10.92 -30.93 -5.38
CA GLN A 488 -10.89 -32.03 -4.42
C GLN A 488 -11.06 -33.40 -5.10
N GLU A 489 -11.98 -33.52 -6.06
CA GLU A 489 -12.15 -34.76 -6.84
C GLU A 489 -10.91 -35.10 -7.67
N GLN A 490 -10.26 -34.11 -8.30
CA GLN A 490 -9.04 -34.32 -9.08
C GLN A 490 -7.91 -34.88 -8.20
N LYS A 491 -7.79 -34.42 -6.95
CA LYS A 491 -6.85 -34.96 -5.97
C LYS A 491 -7.17 -36.42 -5.61
N HIS A 492 -8.45 -36.72 -5.32
CA HIS A 492 -8.88 -38.09 -5.04
C HIS A 492 -8.61 -39.06 -6.20
N LYS A 493 -8.71 -38.59 -7.46
CA LYS A 493 -8.42 -39.39 -8.66
C LYS A 493 -6.93 -39.66 -8.86
N LYS A 494 -6.04 -38.71 -8.49
CA LYS A 494 -4.59 -38.85 -8.67
C LYS A 494 -3.89 -39.74 -7.63
N LYS A 495 -4.50 -40.01 -6.47
CA LYS A 495 -3.92 -40.81 -5.37
C LYS A 495 -2.56 -40.30 -4.85
N ASP A 496 -2.24 -39.03 -5.06
CA ASP A 496 -1.05 -38.39 -4.51
C ASP A 496 -1.34 -37.95 -3.06
N TYR A 497 -0.97 -38.76 -2.08
CA TYR A 497 -1.19 -38.46 -0.65
C TYR A 497 -0.06 -37.63 -0.02
N GLU A 498 1.05 -37.42 -0.72
CA GLU A 498 2.24 -36.77 -0.16
C GLU A 498 2.25 -35.25 -0.28
N ASN A 499 1.55 -34.66 -1.27
CA ASN A 499 1.57 -33.22 -1.49
C ASN A 499 0.26 -32.55 -1.06
N ILE A 500 0.36 -31.60 -0.13
CA ILE A 500 -0.78 -30.80 0.30
C ILE A 500 -1.08 -29.79 -0.81
N ASP A 501 -2.19 -29.99 -1.54
CA ASP A 501 -2.66 -29.02 -2.51
C ASP A 501 -2.99 -27.68 -1.81
N LYS A 502 -2.30 -26.64 -2.24
CA LYS A 502 -2.52 -25.26 -1.82
C LYS A 502 -3.32 -24.54 -2.90
N VAL A 503 -4.48 -24.02 -2.53
CA VAL A 503 -5.36 -23.24 -3.40
C VAL A 503 -5.29 -21.79 -3.00
N LEU A 504 -5.01 -20.89 -3.95
CA LEU A 504 -4.97 -19.44 -3.70
C LEU A 504 -6.17 -18.76 -4.36
N ILE A 505 -7.06 -18.15 -3.57
CA ILE A 505 -8.19 -17.36 -4.04
C ILE A 505 -7.82 -15.87 -3.99
N LEU A 506 -7.82 -15.23 -5.16
CA LEU A 506 -7.51 -13.82 -5.31
C LEU A 506 -8.78 -12.97 -5.42
N VAL A 507 -8.88 -11.97 -4.55
CA VAL A 507 -10.07 -11.16 -4.29
C VAL A 507 -9.76 -9.67 -4.41
N HIS A 508 -10.75 -8.80 -4.64
CA HIS A 508 -10.51 -7.36 -4.74
C HIS A 508 -10.17 -6.68 -3.42
N ASP A 509 -11.04 -6.86 -2.42
CA ASP A 509 -11.03 -6.11 -1.15
C ASP A 509 -11.05 -7.06 0.06
N ASN A 510 -10.56 -6.55 1.21
CA ASN A 510 -10.56 -7.27 2.49
C ASN A 510 -11.99 -7.59 2.98
N THR A 511 -12.98 -6.76 2.62
CA THR A 511 -14.40 -7.02 2.95
C THR A 511 -14.89 -8.31 2.30
N ILE A 512 -14.54 -8.51 1.03
CA ILE A 512 -14.90 -9.71 0.27
C ILE A 512 -14.08 -10.90 0.78
N CYS A 513 -12.83 -10.69 1.21
CA CYS A 513 -12.03 -11.72 1.87
C CYS A 513 -12.74 -12.27 3.12
N ARG A 514 -13.25 -11.37 3.98
CA ARG A 514 -14.07 -11.75 5.14
C ARG A 514 -15.40 -12.41 4.74
N GLN A 515 -16.07 -11.90 3.72
CA GLN A 515 -17.31 -12.47 3.18
C GLN A 515 -17.09 -13.91 2.69
N LEU A 516 -16.02 -14.15 1.94
CA LEU A 516 -15.66 -15.48 1.44
C LEU A 516 -15.21 -16.41 2.56
N LYS A 517 -14.45 -15.92 3.54
CA LYS A 517 -14.12 -16.69 4.75
C LYS A 517 -15.40 -17.16 5.45
N ASN A 518 -16.30 -16.23 5.75
CA ASN A 518 -17.57 -16.53 6.41
C ASN A 518 -18.49 -17.38 5.55
N TYR A 519 -18.42 -17.27 4.23
CA TYR A 519 -19.17 -18.14 3.31
C TYR A 519 -18.65 -19.58 3.35
N LEU A 520 -17.33 -19.78 3.28
CA LEU A 520 -16.72 -21.10 3.29
C LEU A 520 -16.84 -21.79 4.67
N THR A 521 -16.83 -21.03 5.77
CA THR A 521 -17.08 -21.57 7.12
C THR A 521 -18.56 -21.63 7.49
N MET A 522 -19.38 -20.73 6.96
CA MET A 522 -20.84 -20.53 7.06
C MET A 522 -21.73 -21.53 6.33
N GLY A 523 -21.46 -21.70 5.05
CA GLY A 523 -22.49 -21.96 4.05
C GLY A 523 -23.27 -20.69 3.66
N ALA A 524 -23.82 -20.68 2.44
CA ALA A 524 -24.45 -19.49 1.84
C ALA A 524 -25.64 -18.95 2.65
N ASN A 525 -26.57 -19.84 3.01
CA ASN A 525 -27.86 -19.46 3.59
C ASN A 525 -27.70 -18.98 5.04
N GLU A 526 -26.90 -19.69 5.84
CA GLU A 526 -26.62 -19.31 7.23
C GLU A 526 -25.91 -17.96 7.31
N TYR A 527 -24.89 -17.76 6.47
CA TYR A 527 -24.16 -16.49 6.41
C TYR A 527 -25.08 -15.31 6.05
N LEU A 528 -25.92 -15.46 5.03
CA LEU A 528 -26.86 -14.40 4.63
C LEU A 528 -27.91 -14.10 5.71
N LEU A 529 -28.40 -15.13 6.42
CA LEU A 529 -29.30 -14.92 7.55
C LEU A 529 -28.59 -14.18 8.69
N TYR A 530 -27.35 -14.56 9.01
CA TYR A 530 -26.53 -13.90 10.02
C TYR A 530 -26.30 -12.41 9.69
N GLU A 531 -25.90 -12.11 8.44
CA GLU A 531 -25.76 -10.74 7.92
C GLU A 531 -27.07 -9.96 8.01
N ALA A 532 -28.19 -10.58 7.62
CA ALA A 532 -29.50 -9.96 7.67
C ALA A 532 -29.94 -9.63 9.09
N LEU A 533 -29.73 -10.53 10.05
CA LEU A 533 -29.99 -10.28 11.46
C LEU A 533 -29.12 -9.13 11.97
N LYS A 534 -27.82 -9.11 11.63
CA LYS A 534 -26.91 -8.06 12.07
C LYS A 534 -27.24 -6.67 11.51
N LYS A 535 -27.54 -6.57 10.21
CA LYS A 535 -27.70 -5.28 9.52
C LYS A 535 -29.14 -4.76 9.46
N LEU A 536 -30.15 -5.63 9.47
CA LEU A 536 -31.55 -5.24 9.29
C LEU A 536 -32.35 -5.16 10.61
N SER A 537 -31.94 -5.86 11.67
CA SER A 537 -32.70 -5.90 12.94
C SER A 537 -32.70 -4.57 13.69
N HIS A 538 -31.63 -3.78 13.63
CA HIS A 538 -31.54 -2.46 14.29
C HIS A 538 -32.54 -1.41 13.78
N ASN A 539 -33.21 -1.63 12.64
CA ASN A 539 -34.22 -0.71 12.13
C ASN A 539 -35.64 -0.97 12.69
N LYS A 540 -35.86 -2.09 13.41
CA LYS A 540 -37.20 -2.42 13.95
C LYS A 540 -37.48 -1.86 15.35
N GLU A 541 -36.47 -1.47 16.13
CA GLU A 541 -36.67 -0.94 17.48
C GLU A 541 -37.06 0.55 17.54
N GLN A 542 -36.99 1.29 16.43
CA GLN A 542 -37.36 2.72 16.39
C GLN A 542 -38.80 3.02 15.94
N LYS A 543 -39.69 2.01 15.82
CA LYS A 543 -41.08 2.25 15.38
C LYS A 543 -42.20 1.64 16.23
N THR A 544 -41.93 1.15 17.43
CA THR A 544 -42.99 0.66 18.34
C THR A 544 -42.75 1.04 19.80
N SER A 545 -43.01 2.29 20.16
CA SER A 545 -43.32 2.66 21.55
C SER A 545 -44.04 4.00 21.64
N CYS A 546 -45.30 4.05 21.20
CA CYS A 546 -46.28 5.10 21.53
C CYS A 546 -47.68 4.47 21.45
N ASP A 547 -48.07 3.71 22.48
CA ASP A 547 -49.40 3.74 23.13
C ASP A 547 -49.64 2.48 23.97
N SER A 548 -49.70 2.64 25.30
CA SER A 548 -50.78 2.17 26.20
C SER A 548 -50.25 2.07 27.64
N GLY A 549 -51.01 2.64 28.59
CA GLY A 549 -50.53 3.02 29.91
C GLY A 549 -50.78 2.06 31.08
N LYS A 550 -50.05 2.37 32.16
CA LYS A 550 -50.34 2.22 33.61
C LYS A 550 -50.85 0.85 34.13
N ASN A 551 -50.00 0.13 34.88
CA ASN A 551 -50.07 0.08 36.36
C ASN A 551 -49.06 -0.90 37.01
N ALA A 552 -48.53 -0.46 38.16
CA ALA A 552 -48.14 -1.21 39.38
C ALA A 552 -46.75 -1.90 39.53
N LYS A 553 -45.89 -1.20 40.29
CA LYS A 553 -45.13 -1.60 41.50
C LYS A 553 -44.02 -2.69 41.47
N ASN A 554 -42.81 -2.17 41.72
CA ASN A 554 -41.78 -2.55 42.70
C ASN A 554 -40.81 -3.73 42.48
N GLN A 555 -39.52 -3.33 42.59
CA GLN A 555 -38.31 -4.00 43.10
C GLN A 555 -37.30 -4.59 42.10
N PRO A 556 -35.98 -4.54 42.45
CA PRO A 556 -34.98 -3.89 41.61
C PRO A 556 -33.99 -4.84 40.93
N SER A 557 -33.35 -4.26 39.92
CA SER A 557 -32.24 -4.72 39.09
C SER A 557 -31.13 -5.47 39.83
N THR A 558 -30.78 -6.65 39.30
CA THR A 558 -29.42 -7.18 39.35
C THR A 558 -28.85 -7.14 37.94
N SER A 559 -27.65 -6.57 37.87
CA SER A 559 -26.82 -6.29 36.72
C SER A 559 -26.26 -7.56 36.09
N GLU A 560 -26.46 -7.76 34.78
CA GLU A 560 -25.58 -8.60 33.97
C GLU A 560 -25.13 -7.86 32.71
N SER A 561 -23.83 -7.57 32.75
CA SER A 561 -22.89 -7.21 31.69
C SER A 561 -23.31 -7.42 30.25
N ASN A 562 -23.41 -6.31 29.51
CA ASN A 562 -23.12 -6.27 28.08
C ASN A 562 -21.61 -6.54 27.92
N THR A 563 -21.26 -7.75 27.48
CA THR A 563 -19.96 -8.04 26.90
C THR A 563 -20.00 -7.51 25.47
N GLU A 564 -19.39 -6.35 25.25
CA GLU A 564 -19.07 -5.86 23.92
C GLU A 564 -17.99 -6.77 23.35
N GLU A 565 -18.35 -7.58 22.34
CA GLU A 565 -17.39 -8.38 21.59
C GLU A 565 -16.40 -7.46 20.88
N GLU A 566 -15.13 -7.62 21.27
CA GLU A 566 -13.95 -7.08 20.64
C GLU A 566 -14.01 -7.31 19.13
N THR A 567 -13.76 -6.26 18.35
CA THR A 567 -13.49 -6.39 16.91
C THR A 567 -12.20 -7.21 16.76
N PRO A 568 -12.22 -8.42 16.16
CA PRO A 568 -10.99 -9.16 15.96
C PRO A 568 -10.11 -8.40 14.96
N GLU A 569 -8.83 -8.30 15.29
CA GLU A 569 -7.78 -7.64 14.54
C GLU A 569 -7.83 -8.00 13.04
N MET A 570 -7.51 -7.02 12.19
CA MET A 570 -7.47 -7.17 10.72
C MET A 570 -6.39 -8.18 10.30
N GLN A 571 -6.72 -9.46 10.29
CA GLN A 571 -5.93 -10.48 9.62
C GLN A 571 -6.24 -10.45 8.13
N ASP A 572 -5.25 -10.05 7.33
CA ASP A 572 -5.35 -9.84 5.87
C ASP A 572 -5.18 -11.12 5.03
N THR A 573 -4.96 -12.28 5.68
CA THR A 573 -4.76 -13.56 5.01
C THR A 573 -5.40 -14.64 5.86
N TYR A 574 -6.31 -15.41 5.27
CA TYR A 574 -7.00 -16.50 5.97
C TYR A 574 -6.54 -17.83 5.39
N VAL A 575 -6.20 -18.74 6.29
CA VAL A 575 -5.90 -20.15 5.98
C VAL A 575 -7.09 -20.97 6.48
N LEU A 576 -7.72 -21.73 5.58
CA LEU A 576 -8.83 -22.61 5.93
C LEU A 576 -8.48 -24.06 5.57
N THR A 577 -8.75 -24.97 6.50
CA THR A 577 -8.76 -26.42 6.28
C THR A 577 -10.20 -26.91 6.34
N LEU A 578 -10.67 -27.68 5.35
CA LEU A 578 -12.08 -28.12 5.21
C LEU A 578 -12.60 -29.03 6.35
N SER A 579 -11.80 -29.38 7.36
CA SER A 579 -12.23 -30.14 8.54
C SER A 579 -13.23 -29.38 9.43
N GLN A 580 -13.47 -28.10 9.16
CA GLN A 580 -14.43 -27.26 9.87
C GLN A 580 -15.70 -26.97 9.04
N LYS A 581 -16.52 -28.00 8.70
CA LYS A 581 -17.99 -27.92 8.90
C LYS A 581 -18.84 -29.19 8.68
N CYS A 582 -19.81 -29.31 9.60
CA CYS A 582 -21.18 -29.85 9.60
C CYS A 582 -21.54 -31.27 9.11
N THR A 583 -22.02 -32.08 10.06
CA THR A 583 -22.88 -33.26 9.86
C THR A 583 -24.33 -32.86 9.54
N GLU A 584 -24.90 -33.43 8.48
CA GLU A 584 -26.30 -33.21 8.07
C GLU A 584 -27.29 -34.11 8.83
N GLY A 585 -28.33 -33.47 9.40
CA GLY A 585 -29.74 -33.92 9.50
C GLY A 585 -30.13 -35.24 10.16
N THR A 586 -30.86 -35.18 11.29
CA THR A 586 -32.17 -35.85 11.52
C THR A 586 -32.90 -35.18 12.73
N GLN A 587 -34.23 -35.26 12.74
CA GLN A 587 -35.27 -34.54 13.50
C GLN A 587 -35.26 -34.53 15.06
N PRO A 588 -36.13 -33.71 15.71
CA PRO A 588 -35.90 -33.13 17.04
C PRO A 588 -36.51 -33.94 18.19
N SER A 589 -35.80 -33.99 19.32
CA SER A 589 -36.42 -34.28 20.61
C SER A 589 -35.64 -33.63 21.76
N THR A 590 -36.30 -32.67 22.40
CA THR A 590 -36.27 -32.35 23.84
C THR A 590 -35.14 -32.95 24.69
N SER A 591 -34.22 -32.10 25.15
CA SER A 591 -33.87 -31.99 26.58
C SER A 591 -32.93 -30.81 26.79
N LYS A 592 -33.28 -30.00 27.80
CA LYS A 592 -32.45 -28.93 28.35
C LYS A 592 -31.15 -29.53 28.87
N GLU A 593 -30.02 -28.90 28.54
CA GLU A 593 -28.90 -28.69 29.47
C GLU A 593 -27.91 -27.70 28.84
N ASP A 594 -27.69 -26.60 29.57
CA ASP A 594 -26.75 -25.54 29.23
C ASP A 594 -25.32 -26.08 29.23
N VAL A 595 -24.70 -26.15 28.05
CA VAL A 595 -23.24 -26.26 27.93
C VAL A 595 -22.74 -25.04 27.17
N LYS A 596 -22.05 -24.17 27.91
CA LYS A 596 -21.32 -23.01 27.40
C LYS A 596 -20.37 -23.45 26.28
N HIS A 597 -20.68 -23.11 25.04
CA HIS A 597 -19.71 -23.15 23.94
C HIS A 597 -18.75 -21.97 24.08
N GLN A 598 -17.67 -22.15 24.84
CA GLN A 598 -16.45 -21.35 24.69
C GLN A 598 -15.73 -21.84 23.43
N THR A 599 -15.85 -21.08 22.35
CA THR A 599 -14.95 -21.20 21.19
C THR A 599 -13.62 -20.56 21.59
N LEU A 600 -12.69 -21.37 22.09
CA LEU A 600 -11.32 -20.95 22.33
C LEU A 600 -10.62 -20.79 20.97
N PHE A 601 -10.22 -19.55 20.69
CA PHE A 601 -9.33 -19.17 19.60
C PHE A 601 -7.88 -19.24 20.09
N GLU A 602 -6.98 -19.84 19.31
CA GLU A 602 -5.52 -19.70 19.49
C GLU A 602 -4.90 -18.94 18.31
N GLU A 603 -3.91 -18.09 18.62
CA GLU A 603 -3.15 -17.25 17.69
C GLU A 603 -2.10 -18.04 16.88
N CYS A 604 -1.73 -17.51 15.70
CA CYS A 604 -0.77 -18.09 14.75
C CYS A 604 0.71 -18.03 15.18
N SER A 605 1.01 -18.33 16.43
CA SER A 605 2.38 -18.40 16.96
C SER A 605 2.81 -19.84 17.30
N GLN A 606 1.88 -20.79 17.36
CA GLN A 606 2.11 -22.13 17.95
C GLN A 606 2.15 -23.29 16.94
N ILE A 607 2.08 -23.02 15.63
CA ILE A 607 2.17 -24.09 14.60
C ILE A 607 3.56 -24.76 14.56
N ALA A 608 4.57 -24.17 15.20
CA ALA A 608 5.90 -24.78 15.28
C ALA A 608 6.03 -25.92 16.32
N GLU A 609 5.05 -26.15 17.20
CA GLU A 609 5.18 -27.09 18.34
C GLU A 609 4.00 -28.08 18.51
N LEU A 610 3.28 -28.45 17.44
CA LEU A 610 2.25 -29.50 17.52
C LEU A 610 2.69 -30.79 16.81
N ASP A 611 2.95 -31.80 17.64
CA ASP A 611 3.37 -33.17 17.29
C ASP A 611 2.45 -33.86 16.25
N LEU A 612 3.05 -34.30 15.15
CA LEU A 612 2.46 -34.92 13.96
C LEU A 612 1.97 -36.38 14.14
N THR A 613 1.72 -36.87 15.36
CA THR A 613 1.53 -38.32 15.58
C THR A 613 0.10 -38.79 15.86
N LYS A 614 -0.91 -37.91 15.90
CA LYS A 614 -2.30 -38.32 16.19
C LYS A 614 -3.34 -37.67 15.28
N GLU A 615 -3.34 -37.96 13.98
CA GLU A 615 -4.53 -37.68 13.14
C GLU A 615 -4.50 -38.32 11.75
N THR A 616 -4.64 -39.65 11.68
CA THR A 616 -4.67 -40.40 10.41
C THR A 616 -5.97 -40.24 9.59
N TYR A 617 -6.79 -39.22 9.88
CA TYR A 617 -8.06 -38.95 9.19
C TYR A 617 -8.24 -37.49 8.69
N THR A 618 -7.30 -36.56 8.93
CA THR A 618 -7.44 -35.14 8.52
C THR A 618 -6.57 -34.73 7.32
N ALA A 619 -5.74 -35.63 6.77
CA ALA A 619 -4.75 -35.34 5.72
C ALA A 619 -5.30 -35.13 4.29
N SER A 620 -6.62 -35.14 4.05
CA SER A 620 -7.16 -35.14 2.68
C SER A 620 -7.56 -33.77 2.12
N ALA A 621 -7.74 -32.73 2.95
CA ALA A 621 -8.30 -31.45 2.49
C ALA A 621 -7.25 -30.50 1.87
N PRO A 622 -7.54 -29.80 0.76
CA PRO A 622 -6.70 -28.70 0.27
C PRO A 622 -6.67 -27.53 1.26
N ILE A 623 -5.52 -26.88 1.40
CA ILE A 623 -5.37 -25.65 2.18
C ILE A 623 -5.76 -24.47 1.30
N ILE A 624 -6.76 -23.71 1.73
CA ILE A 624 -7.25 -22.54 1.00
C ILE A 624 -6.65 -21.27 1.60
N PHE A 625 -5.94 -20.51 0.77
CA PHE A 625 -5.45 -19.17 1.07
C PHE A 625 -6.34 -18.14 0.37
N ILE A 626 -6.90 -17.19 1.11
CA ILE A 626 -7.68 -16.08 0.54
C ILE A 626 -6.89 -14.78 0.71
N GLN A 627 -6.66 -14.08 -0.40
CA GLN A 627 -5.88 -12.86 -0.42
C GLN A 627 -6.57 -11.75 -1.22
N ALA A 628 -6.51 -10.52 -0.70
CA ALA A 628 -6.84 -9.33 -1.46
C ALA A 628 -5.67 -8.90 -2.38
N LEU A 629 -5.99 -8.57 -3.64
CA LEU A 629 -5.05 -8.10 -4.67
C LEU A 629 -4.23 -6.86 -4.24
N LYS A 630 -4.76 -6.05 -3.31
CA LYS A 630 -4.09 -4.87 -2.76
C LYS A 630 -4.21 -4.86 -1.25
N LYS A 631 -3.39 -5.66 -0.57
CA LYS A 631 -3.29 -5.67 0.90
C LYS A 631 -2.82 -4.30 1.40
N GLY A 632 -3.73 -3.48 1.94
CA GLY A 632 -3.41 -2.14 2.47
C GLY A 632 -2.79 -1.16 1.46
N GLY A 633 -2.82 -1.46 0.16
CA GLY A 633 -2.13 -0.71 -0.89
C GLY A 633 -0.75 -1.24 -1.31
N ASP A 634 -0.27 -2.37 -0.78
CA ASP A 634 0.95 -3.04 -1.24
C ASP A 634 0.71 -3.73 -2.61
N PRO A 635 1.39 -3.29 -3.69
CA PRO A 635 1.31 -3.94 -4.99
C PRO A 635 2.07 -5.29 -5.06
N MET A 636 2.98 -5.54 -4.11
CA MET A 636 3.91 -6.68 -4.15
C MET A 636 3.45 -7.86 -3.28
N ALA A 637 2.30 -7.73 -2.61
CA ALA A 637 1.77 -8.76 -1.73
C ALA A 637 1.52 -10.09 -2.45
N LEU A 638 1.08 -10.06 -3.71
CA LEU A 638 0.85 -11.28 -4.50
C LEU A 638 2.16 -12.02 -4.79
N GLN A 639 3.20 -11.30 -5.21
CA GLN A 639 4.48 -11.91 -5.57
C GLN A 639 5.17 -12.58 -4.38
N ARG A 640 5.05 -11.99 -3.17
CA ARG A 640 5.54 -12.62 -1.93
C ARG A 640 4.83 -13.95 -1.66
N ILE A 641 3.51 -13.97 -1.70
CA ILE A 641 2.71 -15.17 -1.42
C ILE A 641 2.93 -16.26 -2.48
N LEU A 642 3.04 -15.91 -3.76
CA LEU A 642 3.39 -16.87 -4.80
C LEU A 642 4.76 -17.51 -4.52
N THR A 643 5.75 -16.73 -4.06
CA THR A 643 7.09 -17.23 -3.73
C THR A 643 7.13 -18.06 -2.44
N GLU A 644 6.35 -17.67 -1.43
CA GLU A 644 6.31 -18.31 -0.10
C GLU A 644 5.52 -19.63 -0.12
N HIS A 645 4.33 -19.62 -0.72
CA HIS A 645 3.41 -20.74 -0.64
C HIS A 645 3.44 -21.66 -1.86
N MET A 646 3.91 -21.19 -3.02
CA MET A 646 4.00 -21.93 -4.27
C MET A 646 2.71 -22.73 -4.60
N PRO A 647 1.57 -22.07 -4.84
CA PRO A 647 0.28 -22.75 -5.06
C PRO A 647 0.18 -23.39 -6.47
N ASN A 648 -0.53 -24.53 -6.55
CA ASN A 648 -0.79 -25.26 -7.81
C ASN A 648 -2.07 -24.82 -8.51
N ASN A 649 -3.10 -24.45 -7.73
CA ASN A 649 -4.41 -24.03 -8.24
C ASN A 649 -4.69 -22.61 -7.77
N ILE A 650 -4.99 -21.71 -8.70
CA ILE A 650 -5.31 -20.31 -8.42
C ILE A 650 -6.70 -19.99 -8.93
N ILE A 651 -7.53 -19.39 -8.08
CA ILE A 651 -8.89 -18.97 -8.41
C ILE A 651 -8.93 -17.45 -8.43
N LEU A 652 -9.17 -16.87 -9.61
CA LEU A 652 -9.34 -15.45 -9.81
C LEU A 652 -10.81 -15.08 -9.67
N TYR A 653 -11.19 -14.57 -8.50
CA TYR A 653 -12.53 -14.07 -8.24
C TYR A 653 -12.80 -12.73 -8.96
N VAL A 654 -11.72 -11.99 -9.25
CA VAL A 654 -11.72 -10.69 -9.94
C VAL A 654 -10.71 -10.73 -11.08
N ALA A 655 -11.13 -10.29 -12.26
CA ALA A 655 -10.26 -10.16 -13.42
C ALA A 655 -9.43 -8.86 -13.33
N ASP A 656 -8.11 -8.98 -13.17
CA ASP A 656 -7.15 -7.88 -13.33
C ASP A 656 -5.99 -8.30 -14.24
N ILE A 657 -5.68 -7.43 -15.21
CA ILE A 657 -4.68 -7.69 -16.25
C ILE A 657 -3.28 -7.89 -15.67
N GLY A 658 -2.93 -7.16 -14.61
CA GLY A 658 -1.60 -7.24 -13.99
C GLY A 658 -1.38 -8.59 -13.33
N THR A 659 -2.40 -9.09 -12.62
CA THR A 659 -2.39 -10.40 -11.99
C THR A 659 -2.22 -11.53 -12.99
N VAL A 660 -2.98 -11.53 -14.10
CA VAL A 660 -2.87 -12.59 -15.12
C VAL A 660 -1.43 -12.72 -15.62
N ARG A 661 -0.80 -11.59 -15.94
CA ARG A 661 0.57 -11.55 -16.46
C ARG A 661 1.59 -11.95 -15.40
N GLN A 662 1.37 -11.60 -14.13
CA GLN A 662 2.22 -12.06 -13.05
C GLN A 662 2.15 -13.59 -12.87
N LEU A 663 0.98 -14.19 -13.09
CA LEU A 663 0.83 -15.66 -13.08
C LEU A 663 1.54 -16.32 -14.26
N GLU A 664 1.48 -15.74 -15.47
CA GLU A 664 2.26 -16.19 -16.63
C GLU A 664 3.77 -16.16 -16.33
N VAL A 665 4.26 -15.06 -15.75
CA VAL A 665 5.68 -14.92 -15.36
C VAL A 665 6.06 -15.93 -14.28
N TYR A 666 5.19 -16.15 -13.30
CA TYR A 666 5.40 -17.13 -12.24
C TYR A 666 5.48 -18.58 -12.76
N GLN A 667 4.61 -18.94 -13.72
CA GLN A 667 4.64 -20.23 -14.40
C GLN A 667 5.96 -20.45 -15.15
N ASN A 668 6.43 -19.43 -15.87
CA ASN A 668 7.70 -19.51 -16.60
C ASN A 668 8.92 -19.58 -15.67
N ASN A 669 8.86 -18.95 -14.50
CA ASN A 669 9.91 -19.08 -13.48
C ASN A 669 9.94 -20.47 -12.84
N ASN A 670 8.81 -21.20 -12.84
CA ASN A 670 8.69 -22.53 -12.24
C ASN A 670 8.09 -23.55 -13.23
N PRO A 671 8.84 -23.99 -14.25
CA PRO A 671 8.31 -24.89 -15.29
C PRO A 671 7.81 -26.25 -14.79
N SER A 672 8.25 -26.68 -13.60
CA SER A 672 7.83 -27.95 -12.99
C SER A 672 6.41 -27.94 -12.44
N LEU A 673 5.84 -26.76 -12.18
CA LEU A 673 4.47 -26.62 -11.71
C LEU A 673 3.52 -26.63 -12.90
N ASN A 674 2.45 -27.42 -12.84
CA ASN A 674 1.34 -27.25 -13.77
C ASN A 674 0.29 -26.35 -13.12
N LEU A 675 0.42 -25.04 -13.32
CA LEU A 675 -0.48 -24.05 -12.74
C LEU A 675 -1.84 -24.05 -13.46
N LYS A 676 -2.90 -24.31 -12.70
CA LYS A 676 -4.29 -24.15 -13.16
C LYS A 676 -4.88 -22.84 -12.65
N VAL A 677 -5.37 -22.01 -13.56
CA VAL A 677 -5.97 -20.71 -13.25
C VAL A 677 -7.45 -20.72 -13.62
N TYR A 678 -8.31 -20.62 -12.62
CA TYR A 678 -9.77 -20.54 -12.79
C TYR A 678 -10.20 -19.07 -12.81
N PHE A 679 -10.75 -18.60 -13.94
CA PHE A 679 -11.31 -17.26 -14.09
C PHE A 679 -12.83 -17.28 -13.85
N LEU A 680 -13.29 -16.55 -12.83
CA LEU A 680 -14.73 -16.36 -12.60
C LEU A 680 -15.15 -15.00 -13.12
N ILE A 681 -15.75 -14.97 -14.32
CA ILE A 681 -16.23 -13.74 -14.96
C ILE A 681 -17.76 -13.81 -15.09
N TYR A 682 -18.43 -12.69 -14.75
CA TYR A 682 -19.84 -12.54 -15.07
C TYR A 682 -20.02 -12.21 -16.56
N GLY A 683 -20.61 -13.13 -17.31
CA GLY A 683 -20.85 -12.93 -18.75
C GLY A 683 -21.85 -11.79 -19.01
N GLY A 684 -21.53 -10.91 -19.96
CA GLY A 684 -22.38 -9.78 -20.36
C GLY A 684 -22.54 -8.72 -19.27
N SER A 685 -21.62 -8.65 -18.31
CA SER A 685 -21.70 -7.76 -17.15
C SER A 685 -20.79 -6.53 -17.25
N VAL A 686 -20.92 -5.63 -16.28
CA VAL A 686 -20.00 -4.48 -16.15
C VAL A 686 -18.55 -4.92 -15.86
N GLU A 687 -18.36 -6.04 -15.16
CA GLU A 687 -17.03 -6.55 -14.80
C GLU A 687 -16.23 -6.96 -16.04
N GLU A 688 -16.86 -7.74 -16.92
CA GLU A 688 -16.26 -8.16 -18.20
C GLU A 688 -15.92 -6.92 -19.06
N GLN A 689 -16.86 -5.98 -19.17
CA GLN A 689 -16.64 -4.76 -19.94
C GLN A 689 -15.51 -3.90 -19.36
N GLU A 690 -15.38 -3.79 -18.03
CA GLU A 690 -14.28 -3.07 -17.38
C GLU A 690 -12.93 -3.70 -17.73
N TYR A 691 -12.85 -5.04 -17.68
CA TYR A 691 -11.64 -5.78 -18.02
C TYR A 691 -11.25 -5.60 -19.49
N LEU A 692 -12.20 -5.81 -20.42
CA LEU A 692 -11.98 -5.66 -21.87
C LEU A 692 -11.61 -4.22 -22.24
N THR A 693 -12.26 -3.22 -21.65
CA THR A 693 -11.96 -1.81 -21.88
C THR A 693 -10.56 -1.46 -21.40
N SER A 694 -10.14 -2.02 -20.25
CA SER A 694 -8.79 -1.81 -19.70
C SER A 694 -7.71 -2.41 -20.62
N LEU A 695 -7.96 -3.59 -21.21
CA LEU A 695 -7.07 -4.20 -22.20
C LEU A 695 -6.96 -3.37 -23.49
N ARG A 696 -8.11 -2.92 -24.03
CA ARG A 696 -8.16 -2.08 -25.23
C ARG A 696 -7.38 -0.77 -25.03
N ARG A 697 -7.58 -0.08 -23.92
CA ARG A 697 -6.88 1.18 -23.62
C ARG A 697 -5.38 0.98 -23.44
N GLU A 698 -4.94 -0.09 -22.80
CA GLU A 698 -3.50 -0.37 -22.66
C GLU A 698 -2.85 -0.64 -24.02
N LYS A 699 -3.53 -1.41 -24.89
CA LYS A 699 -3.08 -1.68 -26.25
C LYS A 699 -2.98 -0.40 -27.07
N GLU A 700 -4.03 0.42 -27.07
CA GLU A 700 -4.05 1.72 -27.75
C GLU A 700 -2.94 2.64 -27.21
N ALA A 701 -2.72 2.64 -25.90
CA ALA A 701 -1.66 3.45 -25.29
C ALA A 701 -0.27 3.05 -25.79
N PHE A 702 0.04 1.76 -25.86
CA PHE A 702 1.32 1.32 -26.41
C PHE A 702 1.45 1.63 -27.90
N HIS A 703 0.40 1.52 -28.71
CA HIS A 703 0.45 1.93 -30.11
C HIS A 703 0.72 3.44 -30.24
N SER A 704 0.07 4.27 -29.44
CA SER A 704 0.32 5.72 -29.41
C SER A 704 1.76 6.05 -28.99
N LEU A 705 2.30 5.34 -28.00
CA LEU A 705 3.69 5.49 -27.56
C LEU A 705 4.71 5.06 -28.64
N ILE A 706 4.43 3.97 -29.36
CA ILE A 706 5.28 3.52 -30.47
C ILE A 706 5.27 4.55 -31.60
N ASN A 707 4.10 5.07 -31.97
CA ASN A 707 3.97 6.12 -32.97
C ASN A 707 4.75 7.38 -32.54
N THR A 708 4.59 7.80 -31.28
CA THR A 708 5.33 8.94 -30.73
C THR A 708 6.84 8.68 -30.76
N LYS A 709 7.30 7.49 -30.39
CA LYS A 709 8.72 7.11 -30.45
C LYS A 709 9.28 7.21 -31.87
N THR A 710 8.50 6.87 -32.90
CA THR A 710 8.94 6.97 -34.30
C THR A 710 8.99 8.40 -34.83
N THR A 711 8.13 9.28 -34.32
CA THR A 711 8.07 10.69 -34.75
C THR A 711 8.94 11.63 -33.93
N MET A 712 9.28 11.24 -32.70
CA MET A 712 9.98 12.09 -31.72
C MET A 712 11.40 12.40 -32.17
N VAL A 713 11.72 13.69 -32.26
CA VAL A 713 13.08 14.19 -32.49
C VAL A 713 13.65 14.62 -31.15
N ILE A 714 14.71 13.94 -30.71
CA ILE A 714 15.35 14.18 -29.42
C ILE A 714 16.68 14.92 -29.66
N PRO A 715 16.88 16.13 -29.12
CA PRO A 715 18.15 16.85 -29.22
C PRO A 715 19.31 16.06 -28.61
N GLU A 716 20.49 16.11 -29.23
CA GLU A 716 21.68 15.42 -28.75
C GLU A 716 22.17 15.94 -27.38
N ASP A 717 21.85 17.18 -27.01
CA ASP A 717 22.25 17.80 -25.74
C ASP A 717 21.27 17.54 -24.58
N GLN A 718 20.19 16.78 -24.81
CA GLN A 718 19.14 16.57 -23.80
C GLN A 718 19.64 15.81 -22.54
N ASP A 719 20.70 15.02 -22.65
CA ASP A 719 21.29 14.29 -21.51
C ASP A 719 21.96 15.23 -20.49
N GLY A 720 22.15 16.51 -20.86
CA GLY A 720 22.75 17.52 -19.98
C GLY A 720 24.22 17.25 -19.62
N LYS A 721 24.85 16.26 -20.29
CA LYS A 721 26.27 15.91 -20.15
C LYS A 721 27.19 16.87 -20.90
N SER A 722 26.70 17.50 -21.97
CA SER A 722 27.37 18.59 -22.69
C SER A 722 27.14 19.93 -21.99
N ASP A 723 28.15 20.81 -22.05
CA ASP A 723 28.10 22.16 -21.48
C ASP A 723 27.15 23.10 -22.26
N ASP A 724 26.81 22.74 -23.51
CA ASP A 724 25.91 23.51 -24.39
C ASP A 724 24.41 23.37 -24.05
N CYS A 725 24.06 22.66 -22.97
CA CYS A 725 22.67 22.46 -22.58
C CYS A 725 22.05 23.74 -22.00
N LEU A 726 21.41 24.54 -22.86
CA LEU A 726 20.68 25.78 -22.51
C LEU A 726 19.65 25.60 -21.39
N ALA A 727 19.15 24.37 -21.16
CA ALA A 727 18.18 24.08 -20.09
C ALA A 727 18.80 24.08 -18.68
N LEU A 728 20.13 23.94 -18.58
CA LEU A 728 20.89 23.98 -17.33
C LEU A 728 21.57 25.33 -17.10
N ALA A 729 21.71 26.14 -18.15
CA ALA A 729 22.33 27.45 -18.11
C ALA A 729 21.54 28.40 -17.20
N ILE A 730 22.24 29.00 -16.24
CA ILE A 730 21.69 30.05 -15.40
C ILE A 730 21.56 31.30 -16.29
N GLN A 731 20.36 31.86 -16.39
CA GLN A 731 20.07 32.97 -17.32
C GLN A 731 20.93 34.23 -17.09
N SER A 732 21.62 34.34 -15.96
CA SER A 732 22.47 35.48 -15.59
C SER A 732 23.80 35.58 -16.33
N ASP A 733 24.28 34.52 -16.99
CA ASP A 733 25.62 34.52 -17.59
C ASP A 733 25.69 35.23 -18.96
N ASN A 734 24.54 35.60 -19.54
CA ASN A 734 24.47 36.19 -20.89
C ASN A 734 24.54 37.73 -20.95
N THR A 735 24.74 38.44 -19.84
CA THR A 735 24.81 39.93 -19.82
C THR A 735 26.17 40.53 -19.50
N ASP A 736 27.22 39.71 -19.32
CA ASP A 736 28.59 40.21 -19.13
C ASP A 736 29.29 40.44 -20.48
N GLN A 737 28.89 41.50 -21.21
CA GLN A 737 29.87 42.20 -22.04
C GLN A 737 30.78 42.97 -21.09
N ASP A 738 31.94 42.38 -20.77
CA ASP A 738 32.99 42.98 -19.95
C ASP A 738 33.37 44.38 -20.46
N ASN A 739 32.78 45.41 -19.84
CA ASN A 739 33.18 46.81 -20.02
C ASN A 739 34.55 47.02 -19.37
N THR A 740 35.61 46.79 -20.15
CA THR A 740 37.04 46.81 -19.77
C THR A 740 37.60 48.19 -19.36
N ARG A 741 36.77 49.14 -18.90
CA ARG A 741 37.15 50.54 -18.65
C ARG A 741 37.04 51.03 -17.19
N LYS A 742 36.91 50.16 -16.19
CA LYS A 742 37.08 50.55 -14.78
C LYS A 742 38.14 49.70 -14.09
N GLY A 743 39.31 50.30 -13.86
CA GLY A 743 40.38 49.69 -13.09
C GLY A 743 40.09 49.68 -11.59
N GLY A 744 40.45 48.57 -10.94
CA GLY A 744 40.87 48.53 -9.54
C GLY A 744 39.78 48.52 -8.48
N GLN A 745 38.97 47.45 -8.44
CA GLN A 745 38.45 46.76 -7.24
C GLN A 745 37.41 45.73 -7.72
N SER A 746 37.75 44.45 -7.72
CA SER A 746 36.79 43.36 -7.94
C SER A 746 35.87 43.27 -6.73
N ALA A 747 34.83 44.10 -6.67
CA ALA A 747 33.76 43.91 -5.70
C ALA A 747 33.20 42.49 -5.92
N ALA A 748 33.31 41.62 -4.91
CA ALA A 748 32.78 40.26 -5.00
C ALA A 748 31.31 40.34 -5.42
N LYS A 749 30.94 39.75 -6.57
CA LYS A 749 29.54 39.69 -7.03
C LYS A 749 28.72 39.02 -5.92
N ILE A 750 27.85 39.78 -5.25
CA ILE A 750 26.98 39.26 -4.17
C ILE A 750 25.88 38.43 -4.84
N ILE A 751 25.97 37.11 -4.74
CA ILE A 751 24.93 36.20 -5.25
C ILE A 751 23.67 36.37 -4.39
N PRO A 752 22.50 36.68 -4.98
CA PRO A 752 21.27 36.85 -4.23
C PRO A 752 20.83 35.53 -3.57
N LYS A 753 20.58 35.52 -2.26
CA LYS A 753 20.15 34.36 -1.46
C LYS A 753 18.70 34.43 -0.92
N VAL A 754 17.80 33.53 -1.29
CA VAL A 754 16.42 33.49 -0.76
C VAL A 754 16.24 32.29 0.16
N ILE A 755 15.62 32.50 1.32
CA ILE A 755 15.25 31.41 2.24
C ILE A 755 13.86 30.92 1.86
N VAL A 756 13.72 29.61 1.72
CA VAL A 756 12.48 28.95 1.27
C VAL A 756 12.05 27.91 2.31
N ASP A 757 10.77 27.90 2.65
CA ASP A 757 10.19 26.87 3.51
C ASP A 757 10.33 25.48 2.88
N MET A 758 10.74 24.49 3.66
CA MET A 758 10.87 23.10 3.19
C MET A 758 9.59 22.48 2.59
N ARG A 759 8.40 22.99 2.92
CA ARG A 759 7.10 22.53 2.39
C ARG A 759 6.83 23.04 0.98
N GLU A 760 7.45 24.17 0.63
CA GLU A 760 7.20 24.89 -0.61
C GLU A 760 7.94 24.27 -1.81
N PHE A 761 8.93 23.39 -1.58
CA PHE A 761 9.55 22.57 -2.63
C PHE A 761 8.59 21.61 -3.35
N ARG A 762 7.30 21.57 -2.96
CA ARG A 762 6.25 20.90 -3.72
C ARG A 762 5.80 21.69 -4.95
N SER A 763 6.15 22.97 -5.05
CA SER A 763 5.82 23.83 -6.19
C SER A 763 6.98 23.94 -7.19
N GLU A 764 6.70 24.46 -8.38
CA GLU A 764 7.69 24.68 -9.44
C GLU A 764 8.60 25.90 -9.17
N LEU A 765 8.13 26.86 -8.35
CA LEU A 765 8.77 28.16 -8.18
C LEU A 765 10.22 28.09 -7.66
N PRO A 766 10.57 27.25 -6.66
CA PRO A 766 11.97 27.10 -6.23
C PRO A 766 12.90 26.66 -7.37
N ALA A 767 12.47 25.75 -8.24
CA ALA A 767 13.30 25.30 -9.36
C ALA A 767 13.58 26.44 -10.37
N ILE A 768 12.58 27.30 -10.60
CA ILE A 768 12.70 28.44 -11.50
C ILE A 768 13.59 29.54 -10.88
N LEU A 769 13.44 29.83 -9.59
CA LEU A 769 14.29 30.78 -8.86
C LEU A 769 15.77 30.40 -8.95
N TYR A 770 16.06 29.11 -8.77
CA TYR A 770 17.42 28.59 -8.90
C TYR A 770 17.96 28.78 -10.33
N THR A 771 17.13 28.52 -11.34
CA THR A 771 17.50 28.66 -12.77
C THR A 771 17.83 30.12 -13.15
N ARG A 772 17.30 31.10 -12.41
CA ARG A 772 17.63 32.53 -12.57
C ARG A 772 18.88 32.97 -11.81
N GLY A 773 19.56 32.08 -11.10
CA GLY A 773 20.82 32.39 -10.41
C GLY A 773 20.65 32.88 -8.97
N ILE A 774 19.44 32.74 -8.41
CA ILE A 774 19.18 33.03 -7.00
C ILE A 774 19.56 31.79 -6.18
N LYS A 775 20.49 31.93 -5.24
CA LYS A 775 20.84 30.87 -4.29
C LYS A 775 19.67 30.60 -3.35
N ILE A 776 19.23 29.36 -3.28
CA ILE A 776 18.12 28.95 -2.43
C ILE A 776 18.65 28.27 -1.18
N GLU A 777 18.14 28.67 -0.02
CA GLU A 777 18.44 27.98 1.24
C GLU A 777 17.17 27.39 1.87
N PRO A 778 17.08 26.05 1.99
CA PRO A 778 15.92 25.39 2.58
C PRO A 778 15.98 25.44 4.12
N VAL A 779 14.95 26.03 4.72
CA VAL A 779 14.76 26.12 6.18
C VAL A 779 13.31 25.78 6.53
N THR A 780 13.05 25.18 7.69
CA THR A 780 11.68 25.02 8.19
C THR A 780 11.21 26.34 8.81
N LEU A 781 10.28 27.04 8.15
CA LEU A 781 9.80 28.33 8.63
C LEU A 781 8.47 28.15 9.37
N VAL A 782 8.31 28.85 10.49
CA VAL A 782 7.02 28.89 11.20
C VAL A 782 6.08 29.92 10.55
N VAL A 783 6.65 31.02 10.04
CA VAL A 783 5.91 32.17 9.50
C VAL A 783 6.40 32.50 8.09
N GLY A 784 5.49 32.43 7.11
CA GLY A 784 5.75 32.72 5.69
C GLY A 784 6.38 31.57 4.93
N ASP A 785 6.35 31.67 3.59
CA ASP A 785 6.87 30.64 2.69
C ASP A 785 8.25 31.02 2.12
N TYR A 786 8.45 32.31 1.83
CA TYR A 786 9.71 32.84 1.30
C TYR A 786 10.16 34.06 2.09
N ILE A 787 11.43 34.13 2.43
CA ILE A 787 12.06 35.32 3.03
C ILE A 787 13.06 35.86 2.02
N LEU A 788 12.75 37.03 1.46
CA LEU A 788 13.56 37.65 0.40
C LEU A 788 14.68 38.49 1.00
N THR A 789 14.37 39.22 2.07
CA THR A 789 15.26 40.10 2.83
C THR A 789 14.87 40.02 4.32
N PRO A 790 15.70 40.49 5.27
CA PRO A 790 15.35 40.47 6.70
C PRO A 790 14.00 41.14 7.04
N GLU A 791 13.55 42.09 6.20
CA GLU A 791 12.29 42.81 6.39
C GLU A 791 11.10 42.22 5.63
N ILE A 792 11.35 41.45 4.56
CA ILE A 792 10.34 41.05 3.57
C ILE A 792 10.08 39.55 3.67
N CYS A 793 8.85 39.25 4.09
CA CYS A 793 8.29 37.92 4.15
C CYS A 793 7.17 37.80 3.10
N VAL A 794 7.18 36.73 2.33
CA VAL A 794 6.18 36.44 1.30
C VAL A 794 5.45 35.15 1.66
N GLU A 795 4.12 35.21 1.66
CA GLU A 795 3.24 34.05 1.65
C GLU A 795 2.71 33.87 0.23
N ARG A 796 2.94 32.71 -0.38
CA ARG A 796 2.47 32.38 -1.72
C ARG A 796 1.14 31.64 -1.63
N LYS A 797 0.14 32.08 -2.40
CA LYS A 797 -1.13 31.37 -2.55
C LYS A 797 -1.54 31.23 -4.01
N SER A 798 -1.87 30.00 -4.39
CA SER A 798 -2.63 29.76 -5.62
C SER A 798 -4.05 30.33 -5.47
N ILE A 799 -4.78 30.51 -6.58
CA ILE A 799 -6.16 31.03 -6.55
C ILE A 799 -7.08 30.13 -5.72
N SER A 800 -7.00 28.81 -5.90
CA SER A 800 -7.80 27.84 -5.14
C SER A 800 -7.50 27.91 -3.65
N ASP A 801 -6.22 28.00 -3.27
CA ASP A 801 -5.79 28.08 -1.88
C ASP A 801 -6.16 29.42 -1.25
N LEU A 802 -6.10 30.53 -2.00
CA LEU A 802 -6.55 31.84 -1.56
C LEU A 802 -8.02 31.80 -1.18
N ILE A 803 -8.87 31.26 -2.06
CA ILE A 803 -10.31 31.15 -1.82
C ILE A 803 -10.57 30.25 -0.62
N GLY A 804 -9.96 29.06 -0.58
CA GLY A 804 -10.11 28.13 0.55
C GLY A 804 -9.67 28.73 1.88
N SER A 805 -8.52 29.41 1.90
CA SER A 805 -7.97 30.04 3.12
C SER A 805 -8.72 31.29 3.59
N LEU A 806 -9.36 32.03 2.67
CA LEU A 806 -10.28 33.14 3.00
C LEU A 806 -11.61 32.63 3.57
N PHE A 807 -12.09 31.47 3.12
CA PHE A 807 -13.30 30.86 3.67
C PHE A 807 -13.06 30.21 5.02
N SER A 808 -11.91 29.56 5.23
CA SER A 808 -11.55 28.95 6.52
C SER A 808 -11.04 29.94 7.57
N GLY A 809 -10.70 31.16 7.17
CA GLY A 809 -10.08 32.16 8.06
C GLY A 809 -8.59 31.94 8.32
N ARG A 810 -7.99 30.88 7.76
CA ARG A 810 -6.56 30.57 7.92
C ARG A 810 -5.65 31.72 7.48
N LEU A 811 -5.98 32.37 6.36
CA LEU A 811 -5.17 33.47 5.82
C LEU A 811 -5.10 34.66 6.79
N TYR A 812 -6.17 34.92 7.55
CA TYR A 812 -6.18 35.99 8.55
C TYR A 812 -5.14 35.72 9.65
N ASN A 813 -5.11 34.51 10.20
CA ASN A 813 -4.11 34.13 11.22
C ASN A 813 -2.68 34.19 10.66
N GLN A 814 -2.48 33.77 9.41
CA GLN A 814 -1.17 33.90 8.74
C GLN A 814 -0.76 35.37 8.60
N ALA A 815 -1.67 36.26 8.21
CA ALA A 815 -1.40 37.69 8.11
C ALA A 815 -1.09 38.35 9.46
N VAL A 816 -1.76 37.93 10.55
CA VAL A 816 -1.43 38.35 11.93
C VAL A 816 0.01 37.97 12.25
N SER A 817 0.36 36.70 12.06
CA SER A 817 1.70 36.19 12.38
C SER A 817 2.79 36.88 11.55
N MET A 818 2.56 37.11 10.25
CA MET A 818 3.52 37.82 9.39
C MET A 818 3.71 39.28 9.81
N THR A 819 2.62 40.00 10.11
CA THR A 819 2.67 41.44 10.46
C THR A 819 3.32 41.68 11.82
N ARG A 820 3.29 40.68 12.71
CA ARG A 820 3.95 40.73 14.03
C ARG A 820 5.48 40.66 13.91
N HIS A 821 5.99 39.81 13.02
CA HIS A 821 7.42 39.48 12.95
C HIS A 821 8.18 40.23 11.86
N TYR A 822 7.51 40.63 10.76
CA TYR A 822 8.15 41.26 9.61
C TYR A 822 7.62 42.68 9.37
N ALA A 823 8.51 43.58 8.95
CA ALA A 823 8.17 44.97 8.66
C ALA A 823 7.32 45.11 7.38
N LYS A 824 7.61 44.29 6.36
CA LYS A 824 6.95 44.33 5.04
C LYS A 824 6.41 42.94 4.68
N PRO A 825 5.27 42.52 5.27
CA PRO A 825 4.63 41.28 4.88
C PRO A 825 3.97 41.41 3.50
N MET A 826 4.16 40.42 2.64
CA MET A 826 3.64 40.38 1.28
C MET A 826 2.82 39.10 1.07
N LEU A 827 1.62 39.24 0.51
CA LEU A 827 0.80 38.14 0.03
C LEU A 827 0.96 38.07 -1.49
N LEU A 828 1.60 37.02 -1.99
CA LEU A 828 1.75 36.75 -3.41
C LEU A 828 0.60 35.85 -3.88
N ILE A 829 -0.19 36.35 -4.83
CA ILE A 829 -1.27 35.61 -5.48
C ILE A 829 -0.80 35.26 -6.90
N GLU A 830 -0.70 33.96 -7.17
CA GLU A 830 -0.24 33.43 -8.45
C GLU A 830 -1.40 32.94 -9.31
N PHE A 831 -1.41 33.35 -10.58
CA PHE A 831 -2.40 32.96 -11.57
C PHE A 831 -1.95 31.76 -12.41
N ASP A 832 -2.93 31.06 -12.99
CA ASP A 832 -2.72 29.99 -13.96
C ASP A 832 -2.59 30.59 -15.37
N GLN A 833 -1.56 30.22 -16.12
CA GLN A 833 -1.22 30.83 -17.42
C GLN A 833 -2.33 30.62 -18.47
N ASP A 834 -3.03 29.49 -18.39
CA ASP A 834 -4.01 29.06 -19.39
C ASP A 834 -5.41 29.64 -19.15
N LYS A 835 -5.60 30.47 -18.11
CA LYS A 835 -6.94 30.91 -17.70
C LYS A 835 -7.05 32.43 -17.59
N PRO A 836 -7.99 33.06 -18.33
CA PRO A 836 -8.28 34.47 -18.14
C PRO A 836 -8.87 34.69 -16.75
N PHE A 837 -8.26 35.61 -16.01
CA PHE A 837 -8.64 35.93 -14.65
C PHE A 837 -9.90 36.79 -14.61
N CYS A 838 -10.96 36.31 -13.94
CA CYS A 838 -12.11 37.14 -13.58
C CYS A 838 -12.52 36.86 -12.13
N PHE A 839 -12.26 37.78 -11.18
CA PHE A 839 -12.95 37.76 -9.86
C PHE A 839 -14.47 37.87 -10.01
N GLN A 840 -14.91 38.41 -11.14
CA GLN A 840 -16.29 38.48 -11.58
C GLN A 840 -16.51 37.35 -12.59
N GLY A 841 -17.13 36.25 -12.18
CA GLY A 841 -17.65 35.29 -13.15
C GLY A 841 -18.55 36.04 -14.14
N ASN A 842 -18.38 35.81 -15.45
CA ASN A 842 -19.30 36.27 -16.51
C ASN A 842 -20.64 35.55 -16.42
N TYR A 843 -21.33 35.69 -15.29
CA TYR A 843 -22.72 35.31 -15.09
C TYR A 843 -23.44 36.50 -14.51
N SER A 844 -23.80 37.41 -15.42
CA SER A 844 -24.88 38.36 -15.24
C SER A 844 -24.67 39.39 -14.13
N VAL A 845 -25.12 40.60 -14.41
CA VAL A 845 -25.59 41.55 -13.40
C VAL A 845 -26.86 40.96 -12.76
N GLY A 846 -26.70 39.82 -12.08
CA GLY A 846 -27.71 39.14 -11.27
C GLY A 846 -27.49 39.53 -9.82
N ARG A 847 -28.57 39.89 -9.12
CA ARG A 847 -28.63 40.42 -7.75
C ARG A 847 -28.10 39.48 -6.63
N ASP A 848 -27.24 38.52 -6.93
CA ASP A 848 -26.75 37.57 -5.93
C ASP A 848 -25.40 38.01 -5.34
N LEU A 849 -25.47 38.53 -4.11
CA LEU A 849 -24.37 39.02 -3.26
C LEU A 849 -23.21 38.04 -2.99
N LYS A 850 -23.18 36.84 -3.60
CA LYS A 850 -22.22 35.78 -3.25
C LYS A 850 -20.82 35.99 -3.86
N ASN A 851 -20.69 36.59 -5.04
CA ASN A 851 -19.37 36.91 -5.63
C ASN A 851 -18.71 38.13 -4.98
N THR A 852 -19.49 39.02 -4.37
CA THR A 852 -18.99 40.08 -3.49
C THR A 852 -18.27 39.53 -2.25
N ASN A 853 -18.44 38.25 -1.88
CA ASN A 853 -17.86 37.72 -0.64
C ASN A 853 -16.33 37.58 -0.69
N VAL A 854 -15.73 37.11 -1.79
CA VAL A 854 -14.26 36.95 -1.85
C VAL A 854 -13.59 38.32 -1.92
N THR A 855 -14.10 39.19 -2.77
CA THR A 855 -13.59 40.57 -2.90
C THR A 855 -13.81 41.36 -1.61
N ALA A 856 -14.97 41.25 -0.95
CA ALA A 856 -15.24 41.92 0.32
C ALA A 856 -14.36 41.37 1.45
N LYS A 857 -14.12 40.05 1.50
CA LYS A 857 -13.20 39.45 2.48
C LYS A 857 -11.75 39.89 2.25
N LEU A 858 -11.31 40.00 1.00
CA LEU A 858 -9.97 40.51 0.68
C LEU A 858 -9.83 41.99 1.02
N GLN A 859 -10.87 42.79 0.77
CA GLN A 859 -10.94 44.19 1.18
C GLN A 859 -10.88 44.32 2.71
N LEU A 860 -11.66 43.52 3.43
CA LEU A 860 -11.67 43.49 4.90
C LEU A 860 -10.29 43.12 5.46
N LEU A 861 -9.63 42.15 4.85
CA LEU A 861 -8.27 41.74 5.23
C LEU A 861 -7.26 42.86 5.02
N THR A 862 -7.35 43.58 3.89
CA THR A 862 -6.46 44.72 3.60
C THR A 862 -6.73 45.91 4.54
N LEU A 863 -7.98 46.12 4.93
CA LEU A 863 -8.38 47.16 5.88
C LEU A 863 -7.82 46.88 7.28
N HIS A 864 -7.84 45.60 7.70
CA HIS A 864 -7.34 45.19 9.01
C HIS A 864 -5.80 45.20 9.10
N PHE A 865 -5.11 44.87 8.00
CA PHE A 865 -3.64 44.82 7.94
C PHE A 865 -3.06 45.83 6.94
N PRO A 866 -2.92 47.13 7.32
CA PRO A 866 -2.43 48.17 6.40
C PRO A 866 -0.98 47.99 5.96
N LYS A 867 -0.18 47.23 6.72
CA LYS A 867 1.21 46.88 6.37
C LYS A 867 1.30 45.78 5.30
N LEU A 868 0.26 44.96 5.15
CA LEU A 868 0.25 43.84 4.21
C LEU A 868 0.16 44.36 2.77
N LYS A 869 1.10 43.95 1.93
CA LYS A 869 1.10 44.25 0.49
C LYS A 869 0.62 43.03 -0.28
N ILE A 870 -0.27 43.24 -1.24
CA ILE A 870 -0.73 42.17 -2.13
C ILE A 870 0.01 42.31 -3.46
N ILE A 871 0.61 41.23 -3.93
CA ILE A 871 1.28 41.17 -5.22
C ILE A 871 0.61 40.10 -6.08
N TRP A 872 0.39 40.45 -7.34
CA TRP A 872 -0.25 39.58 -8.33
C TRP A 872 0.79 39.15 -9.34
N SER A 873 0.88 37.86 -9.61
CA SER A 873 1.81 37.33 -10.60
C SER A 873 1.08 36.45 -11.62
N PRO A 874 1.25 36.71 -12.94
CA PRO A 874 0.62 35.92 -14.00
C PRO A 874 1.25 34.53 -14.19
N SER A 875 2.46 34.30 -13.68
CA SER A 875 3.11 33.01 -13.80
C SER A 875 4.24 32.82 -12.78
N PRO A 876 4.62 31.57 -12.47
CA PRO A 876 5.82 31.28 -11.66
C PRO A 876 7.09 31.96 -12.22
N HIS A 877 7.21 32.04 -13.55
CA HIS A 877 8.33 32.69 -14.23
C HIS A 877 8.37 34.20 -13.97
N ALA A 878 7.21 34.86 -13.99
CA ALA A 878 7.09 36.28 -13.62
C ALA A 878 7.31 36.51 -12.13
N THR A 879 6.87 35.58 -11.27
CA THR A 879 7.15 35.62 -9.83
C THR A 879 8.65 35.61 -9.57
N ALA A 880 9.39 34.74 -10.27
CA ALA A 880 10.83 34.66 -10.11
C ALA A 880 11.56 35.95 -10.55
N GLN A 881 11.08 36.59 -11.63
CA GLN A 881 11.56 37.91 -12.03
C GLN A 881 11.28 38.98 -10.97
N LEU A 882 10.07 38.99 -10.44
CA LEU A 882 9.68 39.94 -9.40
C LEU A 882 10.55 39.78 -8.14
N PHE A 883 10.89 38.54 -7.75
CA PHE A 883 11.76 38.30 -6.59
C PHE A 883 13.17 38.83 -6.81
N GLU A 884 13.68 38.74 -8.04
CA GLU A 884 14.95 39.34 -8.44
C GLU A 884 14.90 40.87 -8.31
N GLU A 885 13.87 41.51 -8.89
CA GLU A 885 13.67 42.97 -8.83
C GLU A 885 13.47 43.49 -7.40
N LEU A 886 12.68 42.79 -6.58
CA LEU A 886 12.45 43.15 -5.17
C LEU A 886 13.71 43.07 -4.32
N LYS A 887 14.74 42.39 -4.81
CA LYS A 887 15.97 42.14 -4.07
C LYS A 887 17.12 43.05 -4.46
N GLN A 888 17.04 43.68 -5.63
CA GLN A 888 18.05 44.63 -6.09
C GLN A 888 18.25 45.74 -5.06
N GLY A 889 19.50 45.95 -4.63
CA GLY A 889 19.88 46.99 -3.69
C GLY A 889 19.45 46.77 -2.23
N ARG A 890 19.10 45.54 -1.82
CA ARG A 890 18.72 45.20 -0.43
C ARG A 890 19.63 44.14 0.20
N ASP A 891 19.63 44.12 1.53
CA ASP A 891 20.41 43.18 2.33
C ASP A 891 19.91 41.74 2.21
N GLN A 892 20.84 40.78 2.37
CA GLN A 892 20.55 39.36 2.30
C GLN A 892 19.97 38.83 3.62
N PRO A 893 19.04 37.86 3.57
CA PRO A 893 18.46 37.28 4.77
C PRO A 893 19.35 36.21 5.40
N ASP A 894 19.35 36.17 6.73
CA ASP A 894 20.09 35.19 7.54
C ASP A 894 19.20 34.02 7.99
N SER A 895 19.69 32.80 7.74
CA SER A 895 18.94 31.55 7.97
C SER A 895 18.71 31.25 9.45
N ASN A 896 19.71 31.52 10.29
CA ASN A 896 19.64 31.26 11.73
C ASN A 896 18.61 32.16 12.43
N VAL A 897 18.47 33.40 11.95
CA VAL A 897 17.48 34.35 12.47
C VAL A 897 16.09 33.93 12.02
N ALA A 898 15.93 33.63 10.73
CA ALA A 898 14.67 33.17 10.15
C ALA A 898 14.10 31.91 10.84
N ALA A 899 14.95 30.95 11.19
CA ALA A 899 14.53 29.72 11.87
C ALA A 899 14.04 29.94 13.31
N LYS A 900 14.58 30.96 14.01
CA LYS A 900 14.20 31.27 15.41
C LYS A 900 12.92 32.10 15.51
N ILE A 901 12.60 32.88 14.47
CA ILE A 901 11.42 33.73 14.45
C ILE A 901 10.14 32.87 14.53
N GLY A 902 9.39 33.01 15.63
CA GLY A 902 8.15 32.27 15.88
C GLY A 902 8.33 30.91 16.57
N ALA A 903 9.55 30.52 16.93
CA ALA A 903 9.83 29.27 17.66
C ALA A 903 9.46 29.32 19.15
N ASP A 904 9.40 30.52 19.75
CA ASP A 904 9.07 30.72 21.17
C ASP A 904 7.65 30.22 21.54
N ASP A 905 6.72 30.15 20.57
CA ASP A 905 5.37 29.58 20.74
C ASP A 905 5.35 28.03 20.58
N VAL A 906 6.46 27.42 20.16
CA VAL A 906 6.58 26.02 19.70
C VAL A 906 7.35 25.12 20.67
N GLU A 907 8.26 25.66 21.50
CA GLU A 907 9.02 24.87 22.48
C GLU A 907 8.11 24.07 23.45
N ASN A 908 6.94 24.63 23.82
CA ASN A 908 5.95 23.92 24.64
C ASN A 908 5.19 22.81 23.89
N LYS A 909 5.20 22.81 22.54
CA LYS A 909 4.54 21.78 21.72
C LYS A 909 5.47 20.62 21.37
N GLN A 910 6.76 20.89 21.13
CA GLN A 910 7.74 19.86 20.76
C GLN A 910 7.93 18.79 21.85
N VAL A 911 7.95 19.20 23.14
CA VAL A 911 8.05 18.26 24.27
C VAL A 911 6.81 17.36 24.40
N MET A 912 5.66 17.78 23.84
CA MET A 912 4.43 16.99 23.84
C MET A 912 4.34 16.02 22.66
N GLU A 913 4.85 16.42 21.48
CA GLU A 913 4.85 15.60 20.26
C GLU A 913 5.80 14.40 20.35
N GLU A 914 6.88 14.48 21.14
CA GLU A 914 7.82 13.36 21.34
C GLU A 914 7.27 12.24 22.24
N LYS A 915 6.26 12.53 23.09
CA LYS A 915 5.69 11.55 24.04
C LYS A 915 4.38 10.93 23.59
N TYR A 916 3.59 11.65 22.79
CA TYR A 916 2.25 11.23 22.39
C TYR A 916 2.08 11.28 20.87
N ASN A 917 1.29 10.36 20.32
CA ASN A 917 0.97 10.36 18.90
C ASN A 917 0.22 11.65 18.52
N SER A 918 0.79 12.42 17.58
CA SER A 918 0.21 13.67 17.07
C SER A 918 -1.25 13.53 16.62
N HIS A 919 -1.63 12.39 16.04
CA HIS A 919 -3.00 12.16 15.58
C HIS A 919 -4.01 12.08 16.72
N ILE A 920 -3.64 11.46 17.84
CA ILE A 920 -4.50 11.34 19.03
C ILE A 920 -4.63 12.71 19.70
N GLN A 921 -3.53 13.44 19.81
CA GLN A 921 -3.52 14.80 20.32
C GLN A 921 -4.42 15.72 19.50
N ASP A 922 -4.31 15.68 18.18
CA ASP A 922 -5.14 16.46 17.26
C ASP A 922 -6.63 16.10 17.36
N PHE A 923 -6.95 14.83 17.63
CA PHE A 923 -8.33 14.40 17.83
C PHE A 923 -8.90 14.92 19.14
N ILE A 924 -8.17 14.71 20.25
CA ILE A 924 -8.61 15.12 21.58
C ILE A 924 -8.69 16.65 21.68
N ALA A 925 -7.78 17.39 21.04
CA ALA A 925 -7.82 18.85 20.99
C ALA A 925 -9.05 19.41 20.27
N LYS A 926 -9.74 18.61 19.45
CA LYS A 926 -10.98 19.01 18.77
C LYS A 926 -12.24 18.66 19.57
N LEU A 927 -12.12 17.94 20.67
CA LEU A 927 -13.27 17.58 21.50
C LEU A 927 -13.80 18.83 22.24
N PRO A 928 -15.14 18.99 22.32
CA PRO A 928 -15.74 20.09 23.08
C PRO A 928 -15.27 20.09 24.55
N GLY A 929 -14.90 21.27 25.07
CA GLY A 929 -14.39 21.41 26.44
C GLY A 929 -12.89 21.16 26.60
N VAL A 930 -12.19 20.70 25.56
CA VAL A 930 -10.73 20.52 25.58
C VAL A 930 -10.02 21.79 25.09
N HIS A 931 -9.03 22.23 25.85
CA HIS A 931 -8.20 23.41 25.67
C HIS A 931 -6.72 23.03 25.78
N SER A 932 -5.80 23.86 25.27
CA SER A 932 -4.36 23.57 25.31
C SER A 932 -3.80 23.34 26.72
N LYS A 933 -4.44 23.88 27.77
CA LYS A 933 -4.04 23.71 29.16
C LYS A 933 -4.52 22.40 29.79
N ASN A 934 -5.73 21.94 29.44
CA ASN A 934 -6.32 20.73 30.02
C ASN A 934 -5.96 19.47 29.21
N LEU A 935 -5.57 19.64 27.94
CA LEU A 935 -5.15 18.56 27.04
C LEU A 935 -4.03 17.71 27.64
N HIS A 936 -3.00 18.35 28.24
CA HIS A 936 -1.89 17.62 28.85
C HIS A 936 -2.34 16.79 30.07
N ILE A 937 -3.29 17.31 30.86
CA ILE A 937 -3.81 16.61 32.04
C ILE A 937 -4.66 15.41 31.58
N LEU A 938 -5.46 15.62 30.54
CA LEU A 938 -6.32 14.60 29.95
C LEU A 938 -5.49 13.48 29.29
N LEU A 939 -4.42 13.81 28.57
CA LEU A 939 -3.51 12.83 27.96
C LEU A 939 -2.67 12.06 28.98
N ASN A 940 -2.27 12.71 30.07
CA ASN A 940 -1.52 12.03 31.13
C ASN A 940 -2.39 11.07 31.94
N LYS A 941 -3.65 11.43 32.21
CA LYS A 941 -4.57 10.64 33.03
C LYS A 941 -5.45 9.69 32.21
N GLY A 942 -5.66 9.97 30.93
CA GLY A 942 -6.42 9.13 30.01
C GLY A 942 -5.49 8.17 29.28
N GLU A 943 -5.48 6.90 29.70
CA GLU A 943 -4.64 5.86 29.09
C GLU A 943 -5.10 5.50 27.66
N SER A 944 -6.42 5.52 27.42
CA SER A 944 -7.04 5.18 26.12
C SER A 944 -8.34 5.96 25.90
N LEU A 945 -8.78 6.07 24.63
CA LEU A 945 -10.09 6.63 24.29
C LEU A 945 -11.25 5.81 24.85
N ASP A 946 -11.12 4.48 24.86
CA ASP A 946 -12.13 3.59 25.47
C ASP A 946 -12.27 3.85 26.97
N HIS A 947 -11.12 4.07 27.64
CA HIS A 947 -11.10 4.51 29.03
C HIS A 947 -11.83 5.85 29.20
N LEU A 948 -11.57 6.84 28.33
CA LEU A 948 -12.24 8.14 28.39
C LEU A 948 -13.77 8.06 28.21
N VAL A 949 -14.26 7.12 27.39
CA VAL A 949 -15.70 6.88 27.20
C VAL A 949 -16.34 6.22 28.42
N LYS A 950 -15.61 5.35 29.13
CA LYS A 950 -16.11 4.66 30.33
C LYS A 950 -16.15 5.54 31.58
N LEU A 951 -15.42 6.65 31.61
CA LEU A 951 -15.34 7.55 32.77
C LEU A 951 -16.67 8.24 33.07
N SER A 952 -16.97 8.36 34.36
CA SER A 952 -18.12 9.10 34.86
C SER A 952 -17.91 10.62 34.77
N GLU A 953 -19.02 11.37 34.78
CA GLU A 953 -18.97 12.85 34.76
C GLU A 953 -18.20 13.43 35.96
N GLU A 954 -18.20 12.75 37.10
CA GLU A 954 -17.50 13.18 38.32
C GLU A 954 -15.98 13.03 38.21
N GLU A 955 -15.52 11.89 37.68
CA GLU A 955 -14.10 11.65 37.42
C GLU A 955 -13.57 12.61 36.35
N LEU A 956 -14.37 12.91 35.33
CA LEU A 956 -14.02 13.88 34.30
C LEU A 956 -13.90 15.31 34.85
N LYS A 957 -14.74 15.68 35.82
CA LYS A 957 -14.63 16.94 36.57
C LYS A 957 -13.34 17.00 37.38
N GLU A 958 -12.94 15.89 37.99
CA GLU A 958 -11.68 15.81 38.75
C GLU A 958 -10.45 15.93 37.83
N ILE A 959 -10.51 15.31 36.64
CA ILE A 959 -9.43 15.36 35.65
C ILE A 959 -9.27 16.78 35.07
N LEU A 960 -10.38 17.41 34.66
CA LEU A 960 -10.34 18.71 33.98
C LEU A 960 -10.31 19.92 34.93
N GLY A 961 -10.72 19.75 36.19
CA GLY A 961 -10.80 20.83 37.19
C GLY A 961 -11.87 21.89 36.93
N ASN A 962 -12.55 21.82 35.77
CA ASN A 962 -13.64 22.73 35.38
C ASN A 962 -14.93 21.94 35.12
N LYS A 963 -16.01 22.35 35.80
CA LYS A 963 -17.31 21.69 35.72
C LYS A 963 -17.96 21.82 34.34
N ASN A 964 -17.87 22.99 33.72
CA ASN A 964 -18.54 23.26 32.44
C ASN A 964 -17.88 22.50 31.28
N ASP A 965 -16.55 22.43 31.29
CA ASP A 965 -15.77 21.73 30.25
C ASP A 965 -15.99 20.22 30.34
N ALA A 966 -16.02 19.68 31.56
CA ALA A 966 -16.33 18.26 31.79
C ALA A 966 -17.76 17.91 31.37
N GLU A 967 -18.74 18.75 31.67
CA GLU A 967 -20.13 18.52 31.25
C GLU A 967 -20.26 18.55 29.71
N LEU A 968 -19.58 19.48 29.04
CA LEU A 968 -19.55 19.56 27.57
C LEU A 968 -18.89 18.32 26.96
N LEU A 969 -17.76 17.88 27.51
CA LEU A 969 -17.04 16.70 27.02
C LEU A 969 -17.87 15.42 27.26
N TYR A 970 -18.46 15.27 28.44
CA TYR A 970 -19.30 14.12 28.78
C TYR A 970 -20.54 14.04 27.89
N LYS A 971 -21.22 15.17 27.66
CA LYS A 971 -22.32 15.27 26.70
C LYS A 971 -21.88 14.89 25.29
N ALA A 972 -20.75 15.43 24.82
CA ALA A 972 -20.24 15.12 23.49
C ALA A 972 -19.94 13.62 23.28
N LEU A 973 -19.52 12.90 24.34
CA LEU A 973 -19.22 11.47 24.26
C LEU A 973 -20.45 10.57 24.38
N HIS A 974 -21.42 10.94 25.24
CA HIS A 974 -22.56 10.07 25.60
C HIS A 974 -23.89 10.45 24.95
N GLU A 975 -24.01 11.65 24.40
CA GLU A 975 -25.23 12.09 23.74
C GLU A 975 -25.39 11.34 22.41
N LYS A 976 -26.44 10.52 22.32
CA LYS A 976 -26.82 9.89 21.06
C LYS A 976 -27.18 11.00 20.08
N CYS A 977 -26.45 11.09 18.97
CA CYS A 977 -26.73 12.05 17.91
C CYS A 977 -28.18 11.87 17.43
N GLN A 978 -29.08 12.73 17.92
CA GLN A 978 -30.44 12.80 17.41
C GLN A 978 -30.37 13.52 16.07
N GLN A 979 -31.01 12.95 15.04
CA GLN A 979 -31.15 13.58 13.73
C GLN A 979 -31.76 14.96 13.94
N SER A 980 -30.99 16.02 13.68
CA SER A 980 -31.46 17.38 13.88
C SER A 980 -32.53 17.68 12.85
N ASP A 981 -33.80 17.63 13.26
CA ASP A 981 -34.87 18.39 12.62
C ASP A 981 -34.57 19.88 12.85
N GLU A 982 -33.74 20.46 11.97
CA GLU A 982 -33.63 21.91 11.85
C GLU A 982 -34.98 22.45 11.36
N ASN A 983 -35.86 22.81 12.30
CA ASN A 983 -36.94 23.74 12.03
C ASN A 983 -36.31 25.13 11.80
N PRO A 984 -36.33 25.69 10.58
CA PRO A 984 -35.80 27.02 10.34
C PRO A 984 -36.65 28.05 11.10
N GLY A 985 -35.97 28.92 11.85
CA GLY A 985 -36.55 29.88 12.76
C GLY A 985 -37.69 30.73 12.19
N THR A 986 -38.73 30.87 13.00
CA THR A 986 -39.85 31.79 12.82
C THR A 986 -39.37 33.24 12.84
N SER A 987 -39.15 33.83 11.65
CA SER A 987 -39.20 35.27 11.46
C SER A 987 -40.58 35.66 10.93
N LYS A 988 -41.24 36.61 11.61
CA LYS A 988 -42.55 37.16 11.24
C LYS A 988 -42.43 37.98 9.95
N GLY A 989 -43.27 37.70 8.95
CA GLY A 989 -43.43 38.56 7.76
C GLY A 989 -44.21 37.93 6.61
N VAL A 990 -45.54 38.10 6.62
CA VAL A 990 -46.52 38.12 5.51
C VAL A 990 -46.15 37.49 4.14
N SER A 991 -46.89 36.45 3.73
CA SER A 991 -47.83 36.52 2.58
C SER A 991 -48.46 35.14 2.28
N LYS A 992 -49.79 35.12 2.15
CA LYS A 992 -50.58 33.95 1.77
C LYS A 992 -50.32 33.61 0.29
N VAL A 993 -49.69 32.47 0.01
CA VAL A 993 -49.84 31.77 -1.28
C VAL A 993 -50.27 30.34 -0.98
N ARG A 994 -51.48 29.99 -1.47
CA ARG A 994 -52.08 28.65 -1.36
C ARG A 994 -51.26 27.63 -2.14
N GLY A 995 -50.42 26.85 -1.46
CA GLY A 995 -49.81 25.63 -1.99
C GLY A 995 -50.73 24.42 -1.80
N LYS A 996 -51.06 23.73 -2.89
CA LYS A 996 -51.79 22.45 -2.90
C LYS A 996 -51.01 21.40 -2.09
N ARG A 997 -51.72 20.68 -1.21
CA ARG A 997 -51.20 19.50 -0.48
C ARG A 997 -50.87 18.38 -1.48
N LEU A 998 -49.63 17.89 -1.47
CA LEU A 998 -49.09 16.96 -2.47
C LEU A 998 -49.06 15.48 -2.03
N PHE A 999 -49.59 15.11 -0.87
CA PHE A 999 -49.72 13.68 -0.50
C PHE A 999 -51.03 13.42 0.25
N SER A 1000 -52.07 13.04 -0.49
CA SER A 1000 -53.21 12.32 0.07
C SER A 1000 -52.99 10.82 -0.15
N ARG A 1001 -52.93 10.08 0.97
CA ARG A 1001 -53.05 8.62 1.03
C ARG A 1001 -54.28 8.18 0.23
N VAL A 1002 -54.09 7.55 -0.93
CA VAL A 1002 -55.16 6.77 -1.55
C VAL A 1002 -55.23 5.44 -0.79
N LYS A 1003 -56.39 5.19 -0.18
CA LYS A 1003 -56.73 3.88 0.39
C LYS A 1003 -57.44 3.06 -0.68
N LYS A 1004 -56.93 1.84 -0.84
CA LYS A 1004 -57.35 0.72 -1.70
C LYS A 1004 -57.00 0.86 -3.18
#